data_AF-A0AAW1RDD5-F1
#
_entry.id   AF-A0AAW1RDD5-F1
#
_cell.length_a   1.000
_cell.length_b   1.000
_cell.length_c   1.000
_cell.angle_alpha   90.00
_cell.angle_beta   90.00
_cell.angle_gamma   90.00
#
_symmetry.space_group_name_H-M   'P 1'
#
loop_
_entity.id
_entity.type
_entity.pdbx_description
1 polymer ?
#
loop_
_entity_poly.entity_id
_entity_poly.type
_entity_poly.pdbx_seq_one_letter_code
_entity_poly.pdbx_strand_id
1 'polypeptide(L)'
;MATALKATAVEGAVPANQPRLIRPVAIAESSDRPVLVYFPGSDGTGCSIAPQLQGLLDAGWDVRCLYIPMEDRSDWPVLVASVVPLLQAAVDASPGRAPVTLVAESFGGALALRVAAAAPQLLSCLVVVNPATSFARSYGGLPALVAATSLLSLFPEGLYNLAQAVLVPFLVDKDNIGAPGMAAIRRMMIMDPPPAFQLEHGFVDPSKVPGAAQRRRDGGFYLPAATASWRLRLLRTADMSDAAIASIRVPTLVVASARDRLLPSLAEAGRLVSLIPGALRVVLPDSGHTALLESSVHLASIMRRAGFAPEQEHGVASSAAAARRRRGFDADFDRAALFLNPLRGIIAPMVLGTENLPDPLAAKARPLLFVGNHTRFGLYDLPFLVCELYLRGFKVRGLAHEAHWQGPLGSTFERFGAVKATPRAAFRLLQAGEAVLLFPGGGREVNKRKGEEYQLIWKDQPDFVRMAAKLNALVIPFAAVGGDDAYDLLLDTDEVLDNPLLGPLVRGALRMAAPSLDPAEVTPPIGKDTLLGLPTPVPLPRLERLYFQFMEPIDPAVEGALEDPVATYADCRASVERGLTELQAVRAADPERPLLARLAAQARRAWPALDLAWGLPGGPPAGTAIEGRLYWWSYVYYLSKYYELIDTVLLGLKAKPMSFLHVFHHSIVVIMAYLWLEAAQSLQQIALLTNTAIHTLMYWYYFMCTLKRPPAWKRLVTSSQIAQFCFSFVASVPFWILHARTGKCSGFMAMLFNAAFNLLLLGLFMDFHRKNYRTKRKISAGTAAPAR
;
A
#
# COMPACT_ATOMS: atom_id res chain seq x y z
N MET A 1 -47.03 42.26 0.06
CA MET A 1 -45.83 43.13 0.14
C MET A 1 -44.64 42.22 0.42
N ALA A 2 -44.04 41.53 -0.55
CA ALA A 2 -43.28 42.04 -1.69
C ALA A 2 -42.17 43.02 -1.26
N THR A 3 -41.06 42.49 -0.75
CA THR A 3 -39.79 43.24 -0.69
C THR A 3 -38.73 42.38 -1.35
N ALA A 4 -38.38 42.78 -2.57
CA ALA A 4 -37.42 42.16 -3.44
C ALA A 4 -36.00 42.28 -2.86
N LEU A 5 -35.36 41.15 -2.58
CA LEU A 5 -33.91 41.03 -2.70
C LEU A 5 -33.63 40.80 -4.18
N LYS A 6 -33.47 41.91 -4.91
CA LYS A 6 -32.99 41.91 -6.30
C LYS A 6 -31.66 41.19 -6.33
N ALA A 7 -31.62 40.15 -7.16
CA ALA A 7 -30.40 39.59 -7.70
C ALA A 7 -29.61 40.70 -8.39
N THR A 8 -28.57 41.20 -7.73
CA THR A 8 -27.43 41.76 -8.44
C THR A 8 -26.58 40.57 -8.87
N ALA A 9 -26.72 40.19 -10.13
CA ALA A 9 -25.71 39.41 -10.83
C ALA A 9 -24.39 40.18 -10.73
N VAL A 10 -23.52 39.73 -9.83
CA VAL A 10 -22.12 40.14 -9.82
C VAL A 10 -21.42 39.14 -10.73
N GLU A 11 -21.26 39.51 -12.00
CA GLU A 11 -20.16 39.02 -12.85
C GLU A 11 -18.83 39.46 -12.19
N GLY A 12 -18.50 38.86 -11.06
CA GLY A 12 -17.24 39.05 -10.36
C GLY A 12 -16.41 37.80 -10.58
N ALA A 13 -15.26 37.95 -11.22
CA ALA A 13 -14.29 36.86 -11.35
C ALA A 13 -14.06 36.22 -9.97
N VAL A 14 -14.36 34.93 -9.84
CA VAL A 14 -14.03 34.16 -8.64
C VAL A 14 -12.53 34.36 -8.37
N PRO A 15 -12.12 34.77 -7.14
CA PRO A 15 -10.72 34.99 -6.83
C PRO A 15 -9.89 33.78 -7.24
N ALA A 16 -8.72 34.01 -7.87
CA ALA A 16 -7.90 32.95 -8.45
C ALA A 16 -7.56 31.80 -7.47
N ASN A 17 -7.58 32.11 -6.17
CA ASN A 17 -7.18 31.24 -5.06
C ASN A 17 -8.35 30.46 -4.41
N GLN A 18 -9.57 30.49 -4.96
CA GLN A 18 -10.71 29.73 -4.42
C GLN A 18 -10.99 28.42 -5.18
N PRO A 19 -11.55 27.39 -4.50
CA PRO A 19 -12.03 26.17 -5.14
C PRO A 19 -13.09 26.45 -6.22
N ARG A 20 -13.13 25.61 -7.25
CA ARG A 20 -14.02 25.76 -8.41
C ARG A 20 -14.30 24.43 -9.09
N LEU A 21 -15.42 24.33 -9.79
CA LEU A 21 -15.73 23.18 -10.65
C LEU A 21 -15.27 23.45 -12.08
N ILE A 22 -14.65 22.43 -12.66
CA ILE A 22 -14.08 22.43 -14.00
C ILE A 22 -14.77 21.35 -14.81
N ARG A 23 -15.16 21.64 -16.06
CA ARG A 23 -15.67 20.62 -16.99
C ARG A 23 -14.52 20.16 -17.89
N PRO A 24 -14.08 18.89 -17.81
CA PRO A 24 -12.98 18.38 -18.62
C PRO A 24 -13.38 18.12 -20.08
N VAL A 25 -14.68 17.96 -20.38
CA VAL A 25 -15.22 17.82 -21.73
C VAL A 25 -16.46 18.71 -21.85
N ALA A 26 -16.55 19.48 -22.95
CA ALA A 26 -17.72 20.27 -23.26
C ALA A 26 -18.87 19.34 -23.70
N ILE A 27 -20.00 19.43 -22.99
CA ILE A 27 -21.25 18.75 -23.35
C ILE A 27 -22.29 19.87 -23.54
N ALA A 28 -23.17 19.73 -24.52
CA ALA A 28 -24.24 20.69 -24.78
C ALA A 28 -25.02 21.01 -23.50
N GLU A 29 -25.34 22.29 -23.27
CA GLU A 29 -26.03 22.75 -22.04
C GLU A 29 -27.40 22.08 -21.84
N SER A 30 -28.04 21.63 -22.92
CA SER A 30 -29.34 20.94 -22.93
C SER A 30 -29.23 19.41 -22.75
N SER A 31 -28.17 18.92 -22.11
CA SER A 31 -27.92 17.47 -21.98
C SER A 31 -28.69 16.86 -20.82
N ASP A 32 -29.49 15.82 -21.09
CA ASP A 32 -30.23 15.04 -20.07
C ASP A 32 -29.35 14.08 -19.23
N ARG A 33 -28.03 14.27 -19.27
CA ARG A 33 -27.06 13.45 -18.54
C ARG A 33 -27.01 13.84 -17.05
N PRO A 34 -27.05 12.89 -16.11
CA PRO A 34 -26.85 13.20 -14.70
C PRO A 34 -25.42 13.68 -14.43
N VAL A 35 -25.29 14.55 -13.45
CA VAL A 35 -24.00 15.19 -13.11
C VAL A 35 -23.22 14.35 -12.11
N LEU A 36 -21.95 14.09 -12.45
CA LEU A 36 -20.96 13.48 -11.57
C LEU A 36 -19.89 14.51 -11.22
N VAL A 37 -19.68 14.76 -9.93
CA VAL A 37 -18.63 15.65 -9.45
C VAL A 37 -17.48 14.82 -8.89
N TYR A 38 -16.26 15.12 -9.33
CA TYR A 38 -15.03 14.44 -8.90
C TYR A 38 -14.21 15.32 -7.96
N PHE A 39 -13.83 14.80 -6.79
CA PHE A 39 -12.92 15.46 -5.85
C PHE A 39 -11.52 14.84 -5.92
N PRO A 40 -10.48 15.64 -6.22
CA PRO A 40 -9.12 15.15 -6.45
C PRO A 40 -8.38 14.79 -5.17
N GLY A 41 -7.22 14.12 -5.35
CA GLY A 41 -6.21 13.95 -4.32
C GLY A 41 -5.57 15.27 -3.86
N SER A 42 -4.46 15.16 -3.11
CA SER A 42 -3.81 16.32 -2.48
C SER A 42 -3.17 17.30 -3.47
N ASP A 43 -3.00 16.90 -4.72
CA ASP A 43 -2.61 17.79 -5.82
C ASP A 43 -3.73 18.78 -6.16
N GLY A 44 -5.01 18.48 -5.94
CA GLY A 44 -6.10 19.43 -6.18
C GLY A 44 -6.37 19.75 -7.65
N THR A 45 -5.76 19.07 -8.62
CA THR A 45 -5.85 19.43 -10.06
C THR A 45 -7.06 18.84 -10.76
N GLY A 46 -7.55 17.69 -10.29
CA GLY A 46 -8.57 16.91 -10.99
C GLY A 46 -8.02 16.04 -12.12
N CYS A 47 -6.70 15.95 -12.32
CA CYS A 47 -6.09 15.20 -13.42
C CYS A 47 -6.09 13.68 -13.23
N SER A 48 -6.14 13.19 -11.99
CA SER A 48 -6.08 11.76 -11.67
C SER A 48 -7.28 10.95 -12.17
N ILE A 49 -8.41 11.59 -12.44
CA ILE A 49 -9.58 10.94 -13.07
C ILE A 49 -9.43 10.78 -14.59
N ALA A 50 -8.44 11.41 -15.23
CA ALA A 50 -8.34 11.47 -16.69
C ALA A 50 -8.36 10.09 -17.38
N PRO A 51 -7.68 9.03 -16.87
CA PRO A 51 -7.76 7.70 -17.47
C PRO A 51 -9.16 7.07 -17.41
N GLN A 52 -10.00 7.51 -16.47
CA GLN A 52 -11.35 7.00 -16.24
C GLN A 52 -12.41 7.81 -16.97
N LEU A 53 -12.06 9.00 -17.47
CA LEU A 53 -13.00 9.99 -17.98
C LEU A 53 -13.83 9.46 -19.15
N GLN A 54 -13.20 8.83 -20.15
CA GLN A 54 -13.91 8.29 -21.30
C GLN A 54 -14.96 7.24 -20.89
N GLY A 55 -14.59 6.30 -20.01
CA GLY A 55 -15.53 5.29 -19.52
C GLY A 55 -16.71 5.86 -18.74
N LEU A 56 -16.51 6.98 -18.03
CA LEU A 56 -17.61 7.70 -17.35
C LEU A 56 -18.51 8.43 -18.36
N LEU A 57 -17.94 9.05 -19.38
CA LEU A 57 -18.69 9.74 -20.44
C LEU A 57 -19.52 8.75 -21.28
N ASP A 58 -18.94 7.58 -21.60
CA ASP A 58 -19.61 6.48 -22.30
C ASP A 58 -20.72 5.86 -21.46
N ALA A 59 -20.57 5.87 -20.13
CA ALA A 59 -21.60 5.46 -19.18
C ALA A 59 -22.72 6.52 -18.98
N GLY A 60 -22.65 7.66 -19.69
CA GLY A 60 -23.72 8.67 -19.71
C GLY A 60 -23.58 9.80 -18.69
N TRP A 61 -22.44 9.98 -18.02
CA TRP A 61 -22.25 11.04 -17.03
C TRP A 61 -21.87 12.41 -17.67
N ASP A 62 -22.33 13.51 -17.07
CA ASP A 62 -21.71 14.85 -17.18
C ASP A 62 -20.69 15.02 -16.05
N VAL A 63 -19.41 14.81 -16.36
CA VAL A 63 -18.33 14.82 -15.36
C VAL A 63 -17.85 16.24 -15.11
N ARG A 64 -17.73 16.64 -13.84
CA ARG A 64 -17.16 17.91 -13.38
C ARG A 64 -16.09 17.64 -12.34
N CYS A 65 -14.93 18.28 -12.41
CA CYS A 65 -13.83 18.10 -11.47
C CYS A 65 -13.71 19.30 -10.54
N LEU A 66 -13.63 19.06 -9.23
CA LEU A 66 -13.21 20.07 -8.28
C LEU A 66 -11.73 20.37 -8.49
N TYR A 67 -11.42 21.65 -8.65
CA TYR A 67 -10.07 22.18 -8.66
C TYR A 67 -9.83 22.99 -7.39
N ILE A 68 -8.79 22.64 -6.65
CA ILE A 68 -8.36 23.34 -5.44
C ILE A 68 -7.01 24.02 -5.75
N PRO A 69 -6.97 25.36 -5.84
CA PRO A 69 -5.74 26.09 -6.17
C PRO A 69 -4.58 25.76 -5.23
N MET A 70 -3.36 25.89 -5.74
CA MET A 70 -2.16 25.58 -4.95
C MET A 70 -1.90 26.58 -3.82
N GLU A 71 -2.44 27.79 -3.93
CA GLU A 71 -2.40 28.86 -2.94
C GLU A 71 -3.49 28.73 -1.88
N ASP A 72 -4.47 27.86 -2.09
CA ASP A 72 -5.52 27.61 -1.11
C ASP A 72 -4.91 27.09 0.20
N ARG A 73 -5.23 27.78 1.29
CA ARG A 73 -4.82 27.45 2.66
C ARG A 73 -6.04 27.20 3.54
N SER A 74 -7.16 26.84 2.94
CA SER A 74 -8.40 26.56 3.66
C SER A 74 -8.23 25.30 4.50
N ASP A 75 -8.78 25.32 5.71
CA ASP A 75 -8.93 24.13 6.54
C ASP A 75 -10.20 23.35 6.15
N TRP A 76 -10.50 22.25 6.84
CA TRP A 76 -11.63 21.40 6.48
C TRP A 76 -12.99 22.13 6.52
N PRO A 77 -13.36 22.88 7.57
CA PRO A 77 -14.62 23.64 7.59
C PRO A 77 -14.74 24.65 6.45
N VAL A 78 -13.68 25.41 6.15
CA VAL A 78 -13.70 26.41 5.08
C VAL A 78 -13.76 25.73 3.69
N LEU A 79 -13.08 24.61 3.50
CA LEU A 79 -13.20 23.81 2.27
C LEU A 79 -14.62 23.27 2.07
N VAL A 80 -15.27 22.76 3.12
CA VAL A 80 -16.66 22.31 3.03
C VAL A 80 -17.59 23.48 2.67
N ALA A 81 -17.45 24.62 3.37
CA ALA A 81 -18.27 25.80 3.13
C ALA A 81 -18.08 26.40 1.72
N SER A 82 -16.89 26.29 1.13
CA SER A 82 -16.62 26.77 -0.23
C SER A 82 -17.11 25.81 -1.32
N VAL A 83 -17.15 24.51 -1.04
CA VAL A 83 -17.55 23.49 -2.02
C VAL A 83 -19.07 23.26 -2.05
N VAL A 84 -19.78 23.43 -0.94
CA VAL A 84 -21.25 23.25 -0.89
C VAL A 84 -21.99 24.13 -1.92
N PRO A 85 -21.71 25.44 -2.07
CA PRO A 85 -22.33 26.26 -3.12
C PRO A 85 -22.02 25.79 -4.55
N LEU A 86 -20.83 25.25 -4.78
CA LEU A 86 -20.44 24.70 -6.08
C LEU A 86 -21.25 23.45 -6.42
N LEU A 87 -21.49 22.58 -5.43
CA LEU A 87 -22.36 21.42 -5.60
C LEU A 87 -23.82 21.83 -5.82
N GLN A 88 -24.31 22.87 -5.12
CA GLN A 88 -25.64 23.40 -5.39
C GLN A 88 -25.78 23.88 -6.84
N ALA A 89 -24.80 24.62 -7.37
CA ALA A 89 -24.79 25.02 -8.77
C ALA A 89 -24.73 23.83 -9.73
N ALA A 90 -24.06 22.74 -9.34
CA ALA A 90 -24.04 21.50 -10.12
C ALA A 90 -25.40 20.78 -10.11
N VAL A 91 -26.12 20.78 -8.97
CA VAL A 91 -27.50 20.30 -8.86
C VAL A 91 -28.44 21.15 -9.72
N ASP A 92 -28.31 22.49 -9.67
CA ASP A 92 -29.17 23.40 -10.45
C ASP A 92 -29.00 23.20 -11.96
N ALA A 93 -27.81 22.77 -12.40
CA ALA A 93 -27.49 22.42 -13.77
C ALA A 93 -27.77 20.94 -14.13
N SER A 94 -28.22 20.13 -13.17
CA SER A 94 -28.56 18.72 -13.38
C SER A 94 -29.99 18.60 -13.92
N PRO A 95 -30.29 17.62 -14.79
CA PRO A 95 -31.65 17.38 -15.29
C PRO A 95 -32.65 17.23 -14.13
N GLY A 96 -33.74 17.99 -14.18
CA GLY A 96 -34.76 17.99 -13.12
C GLY A 96 -34.26 18.47 -11.74
N ARG A 97 -33.10 19.15 -11.68
CA ARG A 97 -32.40 19.51 -10.42
C ARG A 97 -32.08 18.30 -9.53
N ALA A 98 -31.76 17.17 -10.15
CA ALA A 98 -31.43 15.96 -9.43
C ALA A 98 -30.13 16.12 -8.61
N PRO A 99 -30.06 15.54 -7.39
CA PRO A 99 -28.82 15.46 -6.62
C PRO A 99 -27.66 14.83 -7.41
N VAL A 100 -26.43 15.30 -7.19
CA VAL A 100 -25.26 14.87 -7.97
C VAL A 100 -24.63 13.61 -7.39
N THR A 101 -23.95 12.84 -8.24
CA THR A 101 -23.08 11.74 -7.79
C THR A 101 -21.70 12.30 -7.45
N LEU A 102 -21.20 12.03 -6.26
CA LEU A 102 -19.89 12.50 -5.82
C LEU A 102 -18.87 11.37 -5.84
N VAL A 103 -17.83 11.48 -6.66
CA VAL A 103 -16.68 10.57 -6.69
C VAL A 103 -15.48 11.30 -6.08
N ALA A 104 -14.71 10.65 -5.23
CA ALA A 104 -13.59 11.30 -4.57
C ALA A 104 -12.43 10.34 -4.28
N GLU A 105 -11.19 10.78 -4.42
CA GLU A 105 -10.00 9.98 -4.05
C GLU A 105 -9.20 10.61 -2.91
N SER A 106 -8.53 9.79 -2.09
CA SER A 106 -7.49 10.24 -1.15
C SER A 106 -7.92 11.47 -0.30
N PHE A 107 -7.24 12.61 -0.46
CA PHE A 107 -7.59 13.90 0.16
C PHE A 107 -9.04 14.32 -0.11
N GLY A 108 -9.48 14.24 -1.38
CA GLY A 108 -10.85 14.50 -1.79
C GLY A 108 -11.84 13.58 -1.11
N GLY A 109 -11.49 12.33 -0.84
CA GLY A 109 -12.33 11.38 -0.08
C GLY A 109 -12.63 11.87 1.34
N ALA A 110 -11.63 12.44 2.03
CA ALA A 110 -11.82 13.03 3.35
C ALA A 110 -12.67 14.31 3.32
N LEU A 111 -12.59 15.10 2.24
CA LEU A 111 -13.47 16.24 2.01
C LEU A 111 -14.91 15.79 1.72
N ALA A 112 -15.08 14.80 0.84
CA ALA A 112 -16.36 14.30 0.38
C ALA A 112 -17.20 13.70 1.52
N LEU A 113 -16.57 12.95 2.44
CA LEU A 113 -17.25 12.43 3.64
C LEU A 113 -17.79 13.55 4.54
N ARG A 114 -17.05 14.66 4.68
CA ARG A 114 -17.49 15.85 5.44
C ARG A 114 -18.64 16.57 4.73
N VAL A 115 -18.56 16.70 3.41
CA VAL A 115 -19.65 17.26 2.60
C VAL A 115 -20.90 16.39 2.69
N ALA A 116 -20.77 15.07 2.63
CA ALA A 116 -21.90 14.15 2.75
C ALA A 116 -22.56 14.20 4.14
N ALA A 117 -21.80 14.49 5.19
CA ALA A 117 -22.34 14.72 6.53
C ALA A 117 -23.02 16.10 6.66
N ALA A 118 -22.50 17.13 5.99
CA ALA A 118 -22.98 18.52 6.11
C ALA A 118 -24.15 18.87 5.17
N ALA A 119 -24.17 18.31 3.96
CA ALA A 119 -25.13 18.63 2.91
C ALA A 119 -25.60 17.38 2.14
N PRO A 120 -26.15 16.34 2.82
CA PRO A 120 -26.55 15.08 2.19
C PRO A 120 -27.61 15.25 1.10
N GLN A 121 -28.45 16.28 1.17
CA GLN A 121 -29.51 16.57 0.20
C GLN A 121 -28.98 16.90 -1.21
N LEU A 122 -27.71 17.26 -1.34
CA LEU A 122 -27.08 17.57 -2.63
C LEU A 122 -26.58 16.32 -3.35
N LEU A 123 -26.55 15.17 -2.68
CA LEU A 123 -25.89 13.96 -3.15
C LEU A 123 -26.90 12.83 -3.39
N SER A 124 -26.85 12.22 -4.57
CA SER A 124 -27.58 10.98 -4.86
C SER A 124 -26.84 9.77 -4.28
N CYS A 125 -25.53 9.74 -4.48
CA CYS A 125 -24.63 8.72 -3.94
C CYS A 125 -23.19 9.25 -3.80
N LEU A 126 -22.39 8.55 -2.99
CA LEU A 126 -21.00 8.86 -2.70
C LEU A 126 -20.11 7.67 -3.09
N VAL A 127 -19.04 7.92 -3.84
CA VAL A 127 -18.00 6.93 -4.17
C VAL A 127 -16.66 7.47 -3.67
N VAL A 128 -16.04 6.78 -2.71
CA VAL A 128 -14.72 7.17 -2.17
C VAL A 128 -13.67 6.11 -2.48
N VAL A 129 -12.54 6.54 -3.04
CA VAL A 129 -11.42 5.67 -3.45
C VAL A 129 -10.20 5.98 -2.58
N ASN A 130 -9.72 4.99 -1.83
CA ASN A 130 -8.58 5.11 -0.89
C ASN A 130 -8.64 6.39 -0.02
N PRO A 131 -9.75 6.65 0.70
CA PRO A 131 -9.93 7.92 1.41
C PRO A 131 -8.88 8.13 2.50
N ALA A 132 -8.32 9.34 2.56
CA ALA A 132 -7.26 9.69 3.50
C ALA A 132 -7.74 9.96 4.94
N THR A 133 -8.95 9.53 5.30
CA THR A 133 -9.52 9.63 6.65
C THR A 133 -8.76 8.82 7.70
N SER A 134 -7.95 7.84 7.28
CA SER A 134 -7.06 7.07 8.14
C SER A 134 -5.61 7.59 8.20
N PHE A 135 -5.30 8.75 7.61
CA PHE A 135 -3.92 9.22 7.48
C PHE A 135 -3.17 9.30 8.83
N ALA A 136 -3.84 9.71 9.91
CA ALA A 136 -3.25 9.74 11.25
C ALA A 136 -2.90 8.36 11.83
N ARG A 137 -3.50 7.29 11.27
CA ARG A 137 -3.29 5.88 11.63
C ARG A 137 -2.37 5.13 10.65
N SER A 138 -1.83 5.81 9.63
CA SER A 138 -0.90 5.19 8.67
C SER A 138 0.38 4.68 9.34
N TYR A 139 0.88 3.53 8.90
CA TYR A 139 2.03 2.84 9.48
C TYR A 139 3.29 3.73 9.54
N GLY A 140 3.91 3.83 10.71
CA GLY A 140 5.33 4.15 10.84
C GLY A 140 5.75 5.60 10.55
N GLY A 141 5.29 6.56 11.36
CA GLY A 141 6.09 7.70 11.84
C GLY A 141 6.58 8.78 10.87
N LEU A 142 6.96 8.48 9.62
CA LEU A 142 7.58 9.43 8.70
C LEU A 142 6.58 10.43 8.09
N PRO A 143 5.41 10.04 7.57
CA PRO A 143 4.38 10.99 7.14
C PRO A 143 3.87 11.85 8.30
N ALA A 144 3.71 11.23 9.49
CA ALA A 144 3.33 11.93 10.71
C ALA A 144 4.41 12.91 11.20
N LEU A 145 5.69 12.56 11.08
CA LEU A 145 6.84 13.41 11.41
C LEU A 145 6.95 14.60 10.45
N VAL A 146 6.85 14.35 9.14
CA VAL A 146 6.87 15.39 8.11
C VAL A 146 5.70 16.36 8.30
N ALA A 147 4.49 15.83 8.57
CA ALA A 147 3.32 16.65 8.89
C ALA A 147 3.48 17.41 10.21
N ALA A 148 4.12 16.83 11.23
CA ALA A 148 4.30 17.48 12.54
C ALA A 148 5.35 18.61 12.54
N THR A 149 6.35 18.54 11.65
CA THR A 149 7.52 19.44 11.69
C THR A 149 7.52 20.48 10.57
N SER A 150 6.59 20.39 9.61
CA SER A 150 6.58 21.23 8.39
C SER A 150 7.91 21.18 7.63
N LEU A 151 8.65 20.08 7.80
CA LEU A 151 10.05 20.01 7.44
C LEU A 151 10.31 20.35 5.97
N LEU A 152 9.39 19.94 5.09
CA LEU A 152 9.50 20.15 3.65
C LEU A 152 9.62 21.65 3.32
N SER A 153 8.88 22.52 4.00
CA SER A 153 8.96 23.98 3.81
C SER A 153 10.31 24.62 4.19
N LEU A 154 11.18 23.89 4.90
CA LEU A 154 12.53 24.33 5.24
C LEU A 154 13.58 23.91 4.20
N PHE A 155 13.22 23.03 3.25
CA PHE A 155 14.11 22.63 2.16
C PHE A 155 14.12 23.70 1.06
N PRO A 156 15.30 24.05 0.50
CA PRO A 156 15.36 24.80 -0.75
C PRO A 156 14.57 24.09 -1.85
N GLU A 157 13.78 24.82 -2.64
CA GLU A 157 12.87 24.25 -3.65
C GLU A 157 13.56 23.25 -4.60
N GLY A 158 14.80 23.53 -5.03
CA GLY A 158 15.57 22.58 -5.86
C GLY A 158 15.84 21.22 -5.19
N LEU A 159 16.11 21.22 -3.88
CA LEU A 159 16.36 19.99 -3.11
C LEU A 159 15.06 19.25 -2.78
N TYR A 160 13.98 19.99 -2.55
CA TYR A 160 12.65 19.44 -2.37
C TYR A 160 12.15 18.77 -3.66
N ASN A 161 12.35 19.40 -4.82
CA ASN A 161 12.01 18.82 -6.13
C ASN A 161 12.75 17.51 -6.40
N LEU A 162 14.04 17.44 -6.02
CA LEU A 162 14.82 16.20 -6.07
C LEU A 162 14.26 15.12 -5.16
N ALA A 163 13.87 15.47 -3.94
CA ALA A 163 13.27 14.53 -2.99
C ALA A 163 11.90 14.02 -3.47
N GLN A 164 11.08 14.86 -4.12
CA GLN A 164 9.80 14.45 -4.70
C GLN A 164 9.98 13.46 -5.85
N ALA A 165 10.99 13.63 -6.70
CA ALA A 165 11.33 12.67 -7.76
C ALA A 165 11.60 11.25 -7.20
N VAL A 166 12.18 11.18 -6.00
CA VAL A 166 12.45 9.92 -5.28
C VAL A 166 11.17 9.34 -4.64
N LEU A 167 10.18 10.18 -4.31
CA LEU A 167 8.95 9.77 -3.60
C LEU A 167 7.82 9.30 -4.53
N VAL A 168 7.70 9.86 -5.74
CA VAL A 168 6.67 9.49 -6.74
C VAL A 168 6.57 7.97 -6.96
N PRO A 169 7.68 7.22 -7.09
CA PRO A 169 7.66 5.76 -7.25
C PRO A 169 7.05 4.95 -6.10
N PHE A 170 6.92 5.55 -4.90
CA PHE A 170 6.26 4.91 -3.76
C PHE A 170 4.75 5.16 -3.75
N LEU A 171 4.28 6.18 -4.48
CA LEU A 171 2.87 6.52 -4.65
C LEU A 171 2.24 5.84 -5.87
N VAL A 172 3.05 5.62 -6.90
CA VAL A 172 2.64 5.18 -8.23
C VAL A 172 3.18 3.78 -8.51
N ASP A 173 2.30 2.84 -8.85
CA ASP A 173 2.69 1.54 -9.41
C ASP A 173 2.83 1.64 -10.93
N LYS A 174 4.06 1.94 -11.40
CA LYS A 174 4.33 2.22 -12.81
C LYS A 174 3.92 1.09 -13.77
N ASP A 175 3.97 -0.15 -13.30
CA ASP A 175 3.70 -1.33 -14.15
C ASP A 175 2.21 -1.44 -14.48
N ASN A 176 1.35 -0.87 -13.62
CA ASN A 176 -0.09 -0.79 -13.83
C ASN A 176 -0.53 0.52 -14.51
N ILE A 177 0.37 1.48 -14.71
CA ILE A 177 0.03 2.78 -15.30
C ILE A 177 0.35 2.80 -16.80
N GLY A 178 -0.71 2.91 -17.61
CA GLY A 178 -0.59 3.12 -19.04
C GLY A 178 -0.26 4.57 -19.41
N ALA A 179 -0.10 4.82 -20.70
CA ALA A 179 0.20 6.15 -21.24
C ALA A 179 -0.75 7.27 -20.75
N PRO A 180 -2.08 7.06 -20.66
CA PRO A 180 -3.00 8.09 -20.14
C PRO A 180 -2.71 8.46 -18.68
N GLY A 181 -2.46 7.46 -17.83
CA GLY A 181 -2.14 7.70 -16.42
C GLY A 181 -0.79 8.39 -16.24
N MET A 182 0.21 8.04 -17.06
CA MET A 182 1.50 8.73 -17.04
C MET A 182 1.39 10.19 -17.50
N ALA A 183 0.55 10.47 -18.51
CA ALA A 183 0.25 11.83 -18.92
C ALA A 183 -0.45 12.63 -17.80
N ALA A 184 -1.39 12.01 -17.08
CA ALA A 184 -2.03 12.61 -15.91
C ALA A 184 -1.02 12.92 -14.80
N ILE A 185 -0.10 12.00 -14.47
CA ILE A 185 0.96 12.21 -13.47
C ILE A 185 1.81 13.43 -13.83
N ARG A 186 2.27 13.52 -15.08
CA ARG A 186 3.09 14.66 -15.54
C ARG A 186 2.38 15.99 -15.33
N ARG A 187 1.05 16.04 -15.52
CA ARG A 187 0.22 17.23 -15.30
C ARG A 187 -0.02 17.52 -13.83
N MET A 188 -0.28 16.50 -13.01
CA MET A 188 -0.41 16.61 -11.55
C MET A 188 0.87 17.20 -10.95
N MET A 189 2.04 16.72 -11.39
CA MET A 189 3.36 17.18 -10.97
C MET A 189 3.53 18.70 -11.18
N ILE A 190 3.15 19.21 -12.35
CA ILE A 190 3.23 20.64 -12.69
C ILE A 190 1.97 21.45 -12.31
N MET A 191 1.00 20.82 -11.65
CA MET A 191 -0.28 21.43 -11.25
C MET A 191 -1.08 22.04 -12.42
N ASP A 192 -0.94 21.45 -13.60
CA ASP A 192 -1.64 21.88 -14.81
C ASP A 192 -2.98 21.14 -14.90
N PRO A 193 -4.12 21.85 -15.08
CA PRO A 193 -5.43 21.20 -15.20
C PRO A 193 -5.49 20.30 -16.46
N PRO A 194 -6.45 19.36 -16.58
CA PRO A 194 -6.52 18.42 -17.70
C PRO A 194 -6.62 19.10 -19.09
N PRO A 195 -6.07 18.53 -20.19
CA PRO A 195 -6.11 19.15 -21.51
C PRO A 195 -7.33 18.66 -22.31
N ALA A 196 -8.47 19.38 -22.28
CA ALA A 196 -9.55 19.29 -23.28
C ALA A 196 -10.64 20.38 -23.05
N PHE A 197 -10.23 21.62 -22.76
CA PHE A 197 -11.14 22.75 -22.74
C PHE A 197 -11.40 23.23 -24.17
N GLN A 198 -12.55 22.92 -24.75
CA GLN A 198 -13.16 23.86 -25.68
C GLN A 198 -13.69 25.03 -24.83
N LEU A 199 -13.21 26.22 -25.19
CA LEU A 199 -13.51 27.50 -24.56
C LEU A 199 -15.01 27.82 -24.72
N GLU A 200 -15.74 27.86 -23.61
CA GLU A 200 -16.86 28.79 -23.46
C GLU A 200 -16.70 29.57 -22.15
N HIS A 201 -17.10 30.84 -22.25
CA HIS A 201 -16.83 31.99 -21.40
C HIS A 201 -16.37 31.76 -19.94
N GLY A 202 -15.22 32.39 -19.61
CA GLY A 202 -14.99 32.90 -18.25
C GLY A 202 -13.90 32.24 -17.40
N PHE A 203 -13.02 31.40 -17.95
CA PHE A 203 -11.91 30.82 -17.18
C PHE A 203 -10.51 31.13 -17.71
N VAL A 204 -9.61 31.44 -16.76
CA VAL A 204 -8.25 31.95 -17.00
C VAL A 204 -7.36 30.89 -17.64
N ASP A 205 -6.87 31.20 -18.84
CA ASP A 205 -5.78 30.51 -19.53
C ASP A 205 -4.61 30.18 -18.56
N PRO A 206 -4.15 28.91 -18.46
CA PRO A 206 -3.03 28.53 -17.59
C PRO A 206 -1.74 29.30 -17.85
N SER A 207 -1.53 29.81 -19.07
CA SER A 207 -0.42 30.71 -19.41
C SER A 207 -0.57 32.10 -18.79
N LYS A 208 -1.80 32.48 -18.41
CA LYS A 208 -2.17 33.72 -17.71
C LYS A 208 -2.27 33.55 -16.19
N VAL A 209 -2.05 32.34 -15.64
CA VAL A 209 -1.86 32.14 -14.19
C VAL A 209 -0.50 32.73 -13.80
N PRO A 210 -0.45 33.76 -12.92
CA PRO A 210 0.80 34.40 -12.56
C PRO A 210 1.88 33.39 -12.09
N GLY A 211 3.03 33.42 -12.75
CA GLY A 211 4.18 32.58 -12.40
C GLY A 211 4.18 31.15 -12.96
N ALA A 212 3.12 30.68 -13.65
CA ALA A 212 3.12 29.33 -14.23
C ALA A 212 4.16 29.16 -15.36
N ALA A 213 4.28 30.17 -16.24
CA ALA A 213 5.32 30.20 -17.27
C ALA A 213 6.73 30.40 -16.70
N GLN A 214 6.87 31.14 -15.59
CA GLN A 214 8.14 31.33 -14.88
C GLN A 214 8.61 30.01 -14.26
N ARG A 215 7.73 29.29 -13.53
CA ARG A 215 8.04 28.00 -12.91
C ARG A 215 8.38 26.91 -13.93
N ARG A 216 7.70 26.88 -15.08
CA ARG A 216 8.06 25.98 -16.20
C ARG A 216 9.45 26.29 -16.76
N ARG A 217 9.84 27.57 -16.81
CA ARG A 217 11.19 28.03 -17.22
C ARG A 217 12.25 27.76 -16.15
N ASP A 218 11.89 27.81 -14.86
CA ASP A 218 12.78 27.61 -13.71
C ASP A 218 12.94 26.12 -13.33
N GLY A 219 12.36 25.18 -14.09
CA GLY A 219 12.46 23.73 -13.85
C GLY A 219 11.65 23.24 -12.63
N GLY A 220 10.66 24.00 -12.17
CA GLY A 220 9.77 23.62 -11.08
C GLY A 220 8.72 22.60 -11.53
N PHE A 221 9.02 21.31 -11.38
CA PHE A 221 8.15 20.22 -11.80
C PHE A 221 7.23 19.67 -10.69
N TYR A 222 7.15 20.28 -9.49
CA TYR A 222 6.45 19.70 -8.34
C TYR A 222 5.62 20.71 -7.55
N LEU A 223 4.65 20.20 -6.77
CA LEU A 223 3.86 20.95 -5.79
C LEU A 223 4.80 21.68 -4.82
N PRO A 224 4.77 23.03 -4.71
CA PRO A 224 5.72 23.78 -3.88
C PRO A 224 5.83 23.24 -2.46
N ALA A 225 7.02 23.28 -1.87
CA ALA A 225 7.29 22.64 -0.59
C ALA A 225 6.37 23.15 0.53
N ALA A 226 6.04 24.45 0.49
CA ALA A 226 5.08 25.09 1.39
C ALA A 226 3.65 24.55 1.23
N THR A 227 3.20 24.33 -0.01
CA THR A 227 1.87 23.78 -0.31
C THR A 227 1.78 22.31 0.08
N ALA A 228 2.78 21.50 -0.23
CA ALA A 228 2.85 20.11 0.20
C ALA A 228 2.86 19.98 1.73
N SER A 229 3.65 20.82 2.41
CA SER A 229 3.64 20.90 3.88
C SER A 229 2.26 21.24 4.43
N TRP A 230 1.56 22.19 3.82
CA TRP A 230 0.20 22.56 4.21
C TRP A 230 -0.78 21.39 4.05
N ARG A 231 -0.81 20.74 2.88
CA ARG A 231 -1.72 19.62 2.61
C ARG A 231 -1.47 18.44 3.55
N LEU A 232 -0.21 18.10 3.84
CA LEU A 232 0.14 17.05 4.81
C LEU A 232 -0.30 17.39 6.24
N ARG A 233 -0.16 18.66 6.67
CA ARG A 233 -0.70 19.12 7.95
C ARG A 233 -2.22 18.97 8.01
N LEU A 234 -2.90 19.35 6.94
CA LEU A 234 -4.35 19.25 6.85
C LEU A 234 -4.81 17.79 6.92
N LEU A 235 -4.11 16.87 6.23
CA LEU A 235 -4.36 15.42 6.28
C LEU A 235 -4.20 14.81 7.68
N ARG A 236 -3.30 15.34 8.52
CA ARG A 236 -3.20 14.90 9.92
C ARG A 236 -4.50 15.13 10.71
N THR A 237 -5.29 16.11 10.30
CA THR A 237 -6.60 16.43 10.88
C THR A 237 -7.77 15.90 10.05
N ALA A 238 -7.50 15.03 9.06
CA ALA A 238 -8.51 14.42 8.19
C ALA A 238 -9.39 13.39 8.90
N ASP A 239 -8.98 12.87 10.06
CA ASP A 239 -9.77 11.93 10.82
C ASP A 239 -11.11 12.55 11.22
N MET A 240 -12.17 11.77 11.10
CA MET A 240 -13.52 12.16 11.49
C MET A 240 -13.95 11.27 12.65
N SER A 241 -14.70 11.82 13.59
CA SER A 241 -15.28 11.01 14.66
C SER A 241 -16.20 9.94 14.08
N ASP A 242 -16.24 8.78 14.72
CA ASP A 242 -17.11 7.68 14.30
C ASP A 242 -18.58 8.12 14.29
N ALA A 243 -18.98 9.01 15.21
CA ALA A 243 -20.32 9.61 15.23
C ALA A 243 -20.62 10.46 13.98
N ALA A 244 -19.65 11.25 13.49
CA ALA A 244 -19.82 12.05 12.28
C ALA A 244 -19.95 11.14 11.04
N ILE A 245 -19.15 10.07 10.96
CA ILE A 245 -19.23 9.10 9.86
C ILE A 245 -20.56 8.33 9.92
N ALA A 246 -20.96 7.88 11.11
CA ALA A 246 -22.22 7.19 11.34
C ALA A 246 -23.46 8.07 11.09
N SER A 247 -23.30 9.39 10.97
CA SER A 247 -24.39 10.31 10.59
C SER A 247 -24.68 10.32 9.08
N ILE A 248 -23.74 9.85 8.26
CA ILE A 248 -23.90 9.82 6.79
C ILE A 248 -25.02 8.84 6.43
N ARG A 249 -25.97 9.30 5.62
CA ARG A 249 -27.11 8.50 5.13
C ARG A 249 -27.11 8.30 3.62
N VAL A 250 -26.23 9.00 2.91
CA VAL A 250 -26.06 8.90 1.46
C VAL A 250 -25.56 7.49 1.11
N PRO A 251 -26.16 6.80 0.10
CA PRO A 251 -25.63 5.55 -0.41
C PRO A 251 -24.15 5.68 -0.74
N THR A 252 -23.31 4.86 -0.12
CA THR A 252 -21.85 5.04 -0.18
C THR A 252 -21.15 3.79 -0.70
N LEU A 253 -20.31 3.93 -1.71
CA LEU A 253 -19.39 2.91 -2.21
C LEU A 253 -17.97 3.27 -1.78
N VAL A 254 -17.30 2.36 -1.07
CA VAL A 254 -15.92 2.51 -0.63
C VAL A 254 -15.03 1.57 -1.43
N VAL A 255 -14.16 2.14 -2.26
CA VAL A 255 -13.20 1.40 -3.08
C VAL A 255 -11.83 1.46 -2.40
N ALA A 256 -11.24 0.29 -2.12
CA ALA A 256 -10.00 0.17 -1.37
C ALA A 256 -8.94 -0.68 -2.09
N SER A 257 -7.74 -0.12 -2.20
CA SER A 257 -6.58 -0.79 -2.78
C SER A 257 -5.87 -1.66 -1.75
N ALA A 258 -5.60 -2.92 -2.09
CA ALA A 258 -4.91 -3.86 -1.22
C ALA A 258 -3.39 -3.66 -1.19
N ARG A 259 -2.81 -3.00 -2.22
CA ARG A 259 -1.37 -2.68 -2.29
C ARG A 259 -1.10 -1.19 -2.03
N ASP A 260 -2.03 -0.49 -1.37
CA ASP A 260 -1.79 0.88 -0.93
C ASP A 260 -0.69 0.91 0.13
N ARG A 261 0.44 1.53 -0.22
CA ARG A 261 1.62 1.67 0.65
C ARG A 261 1.61 2.98 1.46
N LEU A 262 0.69 3.89 1.15
CA LEU A 262 0.58 5.19 1.81
C LEU A 262 -0.45 5.16 2.95
N LEU A 263 -1.59 4.54 2.70
CA LEU A 263 -2.72 4.47 3.62
C LEU A 263 -3.09 3.01 3.92
N PRO A 264 -3.57 2.70 5.13
CA PRO A 264 -4.17 1.41 5.45
C PRO A 264 -5.58 1.32 4.85
N SER A 265 -5.70 1.41 3.52
CA SER A 265 -6.97 1.58 2.79
C SER A 265 -7.96 0.44 3.02
N LEU A 266 -7.50 -0.81 3.15
CA LEU A 266 -8.37 -1.95 3.50
C LEU A 266 -8.99 -1.80 4.89
N ALA A 267 -8.18 -1.42 5.89
CA ALA A 267 -8.64 -1.24 7.27
C ALA A 267 -9.63 -0.08 7.36
N GLU A 268 -9.32 1.03 6.68
CA GLU A 268 -10.18 2.21 6.65
C GLU A 268 -11.50 1.94 5.94
N ALA A 269 -11.48 1.20 4.83
CA ALA A 269 -12.71 0.82 4.16
C ALA A 269 -13.58 -0.11 5.01
N GLY A 270 -12.97 -1.04 5.75
CA GLY A 270 -13.67 -1.85 6.75
C GLY A 270 -14.33 -0.98 7.82
N ARG A 271 -13.64 0.04 8.33
CA ARG A 271 -14.18 0.99 9.31
C ARG A 271 -15.31 1.85 8.74
N LEU A 272 -15.15 2.41 7.54
CA LEU A 272 -16.19 3.24 6.91
C LEU A 272 -17.46 2.44 6.65
N VAL A 273 -17.35 1.21 6.16
CA VAL A 273 -18.50 0.35 5.89
C VAL A 273 -19.17 -0.17 7.16
N SER A 274 -18.44 -0.34 8.26
CA SER A 274 -19.04 -0.71 9.55
C SER A 274 -19.80 0.45 10.21
N LEU A 275 -19.45 1.70 9.90
CA LEU A 275 -20.07 2.90 10.47
C LEU A 275 -21.17 3.51 9.59
N ILE A 276 -21.00 3.55 8.27
CA ILE A 276 -21.97 4.17 7.34
C ILE A 276 -23.06 3.14 7.01
N PRO A 277 -24.33 3.40 7.39
CA PRO A 277 -25.41 2.44 7.14
C PRO A 277 -25.63 2.20 5.63
N GLY A 278 -25.54 0.94 5.22
CA GLY A 278 -25.79 0.53 3.83
C GLY A 278 -24.63 0.80 2.87
N ALA A 279 -23.45 1.20 3.37
CA ALA A 279 -22.27 1.34 2.55
C ALA A 279 -21.78 -0.02 2.00
N LEU A 280 -21.20 0.01 0.81
CA LEU A 280 -20.61 -1.16 0.13
C LEU A 280 -19.09 -1.01 0.04
N ARG A 281 -18.38 -2.13 0.13
CA ARG A 281 -16.93 -2.20 -0.07
C ARG A 281 -16.60 -2.90 -1.39
N VAL A 282 -15.70 -2.32 -2.17
CA VAL A 282 -15.02 -2.99 -3.28
C VAL A 282 -13.52 -2.94 -3.02
N VAL A 283 -12.86 -4.08 -3.13
CA VAL A 283 -11.40 -4.17 -2.98
C VAL A 283 -10.77 -4.29 -4.36
N LEU A 284 -9.68 -3.56 -4.59
CA LEU A 284 -8.79 -3.68 -5.74
C LEU A 284 -7.55 -4.46 -5.29
N PRO A 285 -7.47 -5.79 -5.54
CA PRO A 285 -6.44 -6.66 -4.95
C PRO A 285 -5.01 -6.31 -5.37
N ASP A 286 -4.87 -5.71 -6.55
CA ASP A 286 -3.61 -5.51 -7.25
C ASP A 286 -3.26 -4.03 -7.46
N SER A 287 -4.11 -3.12 -6.99
CA SER A 287 -3.91 -1.67 -7.13
C SER A 287 -3.24 -1.03 -5.92
N GLY A 288 -2.55 0.07 -6.17
CA GLY A 288 -1.88 0.94 -5.20
C GLY A 288 -2.73 2.16 -4.80
N HIS A 289 -2.09 3.16 -4.20
CA HIS A 289 -2.79 4.36 -3.70
C HIS A 289 -3.51 5.12 -4.81
N THR A 290 -2.84 5.34 -5.94
CA THR A 290 -3.36 6.10 -7.08
C THR A 290 -4.13 5.20 -8.07
N ALA A 291 -5.09 4.42 -7.55
CA ALA A 291 -5.78 3.40 -8.34
C ALA A 291 -6.49 3.95 -9.61
N LEU A 292 -6.98 5.19 -9.58
CA LEU A 292 -7.67 5.78 -10.74
C LEU A 292 -6.75 6.08 -11.92
N LEU A 293 -5.42 6.10 -11.69
CA LEU A 293 -4.41 6.25 -12.73
C LEU A 293 -4.04 4.92 -13.42
N GLU A 294 -4.41 3.79 -12.83
CA GLU A 294 -4.04 2.46 -13.32
C GLU A 294 -4.93 2.02 -14.49
N SER A 295 -4.34 1.38 -15.49
CA SER A 295 -5.03 0.89 -16.69
C SER A 295 -5.96 -0.29 -16.40
N SER A 296 -5.66 -1.06 -15.34
CA SER A 296 -6.45 -2.21 -14.90
C SER A 296 -7.74 -1.81 -14.17
N VAL A 297 -7.88 -0.53 -13.81
CA VAL A 297 -9.04 -0.01 -13.09
C VAL A 297 -10.03 0.63 -14.06
N HIS A 298 -11.29 0.19 -13.98
CA HIS A 298 -12.39 0.72 -14.77
C HIS A 298 -13.52 1.20 -13.85
N LEU A 299 -13.45 2.47 -13.43
CA LEU A 299 -14.34 3.04 -12.42
C LEU A 299 -15.83 2.93 -12.79
N ALA A 300 -16.21 3.22 -14.04
CA ALA A 300 -17.59 3.14 -14.49
C ALA A 300 -18.17 1.71 -14.38
N SER A 301 -17.36 0.69 -14.68
CA SER A 301 -17.74 -0.72 -14.53
C SER A 301 -17.91 -1.09 -13.05
N ILE A 302 -16.99 -0.65 -12.18
CA ILE A 302 -17.09 -0.85 -10.73
C ILE A 302 -18.38 -0.23 -10.19
N MET A 303 -18.68 1.01 -10.55
CA MET A 303 -19.90 1.72 -10.14
C MET A 303 -21.15 0.98 -10.64
N ARG A 304 -21.19 0.55 -11.91
CA ARG A 304 -22.32 -0.20 -12.47
C ARG A 304 -22.58 -1.51 -11.72
N ARG A 305 -21.54 -2.32 -11.50
CA ARG A 305 -21.67 -3.60 -10.77
C ARG A 305 -22.10 -3.41 -9.32
N ALA A 306 -21.68 -2.33 -8.68
CA ALA A 306 -22.11 -1.98 -7.33
C ALA A 306 -23.54 -1.40 -7.26
N GLY A 307 -24.16 -1.05 -8.39
CA GLY A 307 -25.48 -0.40 -8.46
C GLY A 307 -25.45 1.12 -8.27
N PHE A 308 -24.38 1.79 -8.70
CA PHE A 308 -24.14 3.24 -8.61
C PHE A 308 -24.09 3.90 -10.02
N ALA A 309 -24.79 3.34 -11.01
CA ALA A 309 -24.84 3.84 -12.39
C ALA A 309 -26.11 4.68 -12.67
N PRO A 310 -26.12 5.51 -13.74
CA PRO A 310 -27.22 6.43 -14.07
C PRO A 310 -28.59 5.77 -14.31
N GLU A 311 -28.60 4.61 -14.95
CA GLU A 311 -29.80 4.01 -15.57
C GLU A 311 -30.65 3.16 -14.61
N GLN A 312 -30.24 2.99 -13.35
CA GLN A 312 -31.06 2.23 -12.40
C GLN A 312 -32.05 3.19 -11.71
N GLU A 313 -33.34 3.05 -12.03
CA GLU A 313 -34.43 3.58 -11.20
C GLU A 313 -34.09 3.23 -9.74
N HIS A 314 -33.94 4.25 -8.90
CA HIS A 314 -33.68 4.09 -7.47
C HIS A 314 -34.91 3.53 -6.71
N GLY A 315 -35.80 2.83 -7.41
CA GLY A 315 -36.97 2.13 -6.90
C GLY A 315 -36.63 0.68 -6.58
N VAL A 316 -36.62 0.37 -5.29
CA VAL A 316 -36.71 -0.99 -4.73
C VAL A 316 -35.48 -1.88 -4.97
N ALA A 317 -34.31 -1.45 -4.49
CA ALA A 317 -33.35 -2.42 -3.97
C ALA A 317 -33.97 -3.07 -2.72
N SER A 318 -34.46 -4.31 -2.86
CA SER A 318 -35.09 -5.02 -1.73
C SER A 318 -34.15 -5.00 -0.52
N SER A 319 -34.70 -4.72 0.66
CA SER A 319 -33.96 -4.70 1.92
C SER A 319 -33.19 -5.99 2.18
N ALA A 320 -33.64 -7.11 1.60
CA ALA A 320 -32.97 -8.41 1.61
C ALA A 320 -31.71 -8.48 0.71
N ALA A 321 -31.71 -7.81 -0.46
CA ALA A 321 -30.53 -7.70 -1.32
C ALA A 321 -29.48 -6.75 -0.70
N ALA A 322 -29.92 -5.65 -0.08
CA ALA A 322 -29.07 -4.76 0.70
C ALA A 322 -28.49 -5.45 1.96
N ALA A 323 -29.25 -6.34 2.61
CA ALA A 323 -28.78 -7.15 3.74
C ALA A 323 -27.78 -8.24 3.32
N ARG A 324 -27.95 -8.89 2.15
CA ARG A 324 -26.97 -9.87 1.62
C ARG A 324 -25.68 -9.23 1.11
N ARG A 325 -25.75 -8.00 0.58
CA ARG A 325 -24.57 -7.18 0.20
C ARG A 325 -23.67 -6.80 1.39
N ARG A 326 -24.12 -7.01 2.64
CA ARG A 326 -23.29 -6.84 3.86
C ARG A 326 -22.20 -7.90 4.06
N ARG A 327 -22.09 -8.92 3.20
CA ARG A 327 -21.08 -10.00 3.30
C ARG A 327 -19.62 -9.58 3.04
N GLY A 328 -19.34 -8.28 2.88
CA GLY A 328 -17.99 -7.78 2.58
C GLY A 328 -17.10 -7.54 3.80
N PHE A 329 -17.61 -7.49 5.04
CA PHE A 329 -16.83 -7.16 6.23
C PHE A 329 -16.64 -8.36 7.16
N ASP A 330 -15.38 -8.73 7.40
CA ASP A 330 -15.00 -9.63 8.48
C ASP A 330 -13.68 -9.14 9.09
N ALA A 331 -13.75 -8.67 10.33
CA ALA A 331 -12.62 -8.07 11.03
C ALA A 331 -11.45 -9.04 11.25
N ASP A 332 -11.68 -10.34 11.28
CA ASP A 332 -10.63 -11.35 11.43
C ASP A 332 -9.91 -11.57 10.09
N PHE A 333 -10.66 -11.68 8.99
CA PHE A 333 -10.07 -11.75 7.65
C PHE A 333 -9.34 -10.46 7.26
N ASP A 334 -9.89 -9.28 7.57
CA ASP A 334 -9.23 -8.01 7.32
C ASP A 334 -7.92 -7.90 8.11
N ARG A 335 -7.90 -8.32 9.39
CA ARG A 335 -6.68 -8.34 10.20
C ARG A 335 -5.65 -9.33 9.65
N ALA A 336 -6.08 -10.48 9.14
CA ALA A 336 -5.15 -11.42 8.54
C ALA A 336 -4.61 -10.96 7.20
N ALA A 337 -5.42 -10.33 6.35
CA ALA A 337 -4.94 -9.72 5.12
C ALA A 337 -3.87 -8.66 5.43
N LEU A 338 -4.08 -7.83 6.45
CA LEU A 338 -3.08 -6.86 6.92
C LEU A 338 -1.83 -7.53 7.49
N PHE A 339 -1.99 -8.59 8.29
CA PHE A 339 -0.88 -9.35 8.86
C PHE A 339 -0.02 -10.03 7.79
N LEU A 340 -0.66 -10.60 6.76
CA LEU A 340 0.02 -11.24 5.64
C LEU A 340 0.59 -10.23 4.64
N ASN A 341 0.15 -8.97 4.63
CA ASN A 341 0.53 -7.99 3.61
C ASN A 341 2.06 -7.81 3.43
N PRO A 342 2.89 -7.72 4.49
CA PRO A 342 4.34 -7.65 4.33
C PRO A 342 4.92 -8.89 3.64
N LEU A 343 4.44 -10.07 4.03
CA LEU A 343 4.84 -11.33 3.40
C LEU A 343 4.28 -11.45 1.98
N ARG A 344 3.07 -10.97 1.71
CA ARG A 344 2.47 -10.90 0.38
C ARG A 344 3.30 -10.02 -0.56
N GLY A 345 3.88 -8.93 -0.04
CA GLY A 345 4.83 -8.10 -0.79
C GLY A 345 6.11 -8.86 -1.17
N ILE A 346 6.69 -9.61 -0.24
CA ILE A 346 7.91 -10.41 -0.48
C ILE A 346 7.63 -11.61 -1.39
N ILE A 347 6.58 -12.37 -1.06
CA ILE A 347 6.16 -13.57 -1.78
C ILE A 347 5.62 -13.22 -3.16
N ALA A 348 4.96 -12.06 -3.31
CA ALA A 348 4.35 -11.59 -4.55
C ALA A 348 3.58 -12.69 -5.30
N PRO A 349 2.50 -13.24 -4.70
CA PRO A 349 1.70 -14.27 -5.35
C PRO A 349 1.25 -13.82 -6.73
N MET A 350 1.33 -14.72 -7.70
CA MET A 350 0.78 -14.49 -9.03
C MET A 350 -0.56 -15.21 -9.16
N VAL A 351 -1.60 -14.48 -9.54
CA VAL A 351 -2.96 -15.00 -9.63
C VAL A 351 -3.43 -14.83 -11.07
N LEU A 352 -3.71 -15.95 -11.74
CA LEU A 352 -4.15 -16.03 -13.13
C LEU A 352 -5.60 -16.53 -13.20
N GLY A 353 -6.28 -16.28 -14.32
CA GLY A 353 -7.64 -16.77 -14.55
C GLY A 353 -8.70 -16.08 -13.68
N THR A 354 -8.42 -14.87 -13.17
CA THR A 354 -9.37 -14.15 -12.30
C THR A 354 -10.66 -13.75 -13.00
N GLU A 355 -10.63 -13.66 -14.32
CA GLU A 355 -11.76 -13.46 -15.23
C GLU A 355 -12.77 -14.62 -15.20
N ASN A 356 -12.33 -15.81 -14.78
CA ASN A 356 -13.19 -16.98 -14.60
C ASN A 356 -13.97 -16.93 -13.28
N LEU A 357 -13.62 -16.01 -12.37
CA LEU A 357 -14.34 -15.87 -11.11
C LEU A 357 -15.68 -15.14 -11.33
N PRO A 358 -16.80 -15.64 -10.78
CA PRO A 358 -18.09 -14.96 -10.84
C PRO A 358 -18.04 -13.55 -10.25
N ASP A 359 -18.87 -12.62 -10.70
CA ASP A 359 -18.91 -11.28 -10.10
C ASP A 359 -19.38 -11.36 -8.63
N PRO A 360 -18.53 -11.02 -7.64
CA PRO A 360 -18.89 -11.10 -6.21
C PRO A 360 -20.03 -10.14 -5.83
N LEU A 361 -20.34 -9.16 -6.69
CA LEU A 361 -21.43 -8.19 -6.51
C LEU A 361 -22.75 -8.61 -7.18
N ALA A 362 -22.79 -9.75 -7.88
CA ALA A 362 -23.97 -10.19 -8.63
C ALA A 362 -25.21 -10.35 -7.73
N ALA A 363 -26.37 -9.86 -8.21
CA ALA A 363 -27.62 -9.88 -7.45
C ALA A 363 -28.16 -11.32 -7.19
N LYS A 364 -27.82 -12.29 -8.04
CA LYS A 364 -28.12 -13.72 -7.89
C LYS A 364 -26.82 -14.52 -7.88
N ALA A 365 -26.22 -14.70 -6.71
CA ALA A 365 -25.04 -15.55 -6.55
C ALA A 365 -25.44 -17.03 -6.38
N ARG A 366 -24.84 -17.91 -7.19
CA ARG A 366 -24.90 -19.37 -6.97
C ARG A 366 -23.93 -19.75 -5.83
N PRO A 367 -24.18 -20.85 -5.09
CA PRO A 367 -23.16 -21.40 -4.20
C PRO A 367 -21.89 -21.74 -5.00
N LEU A 368 -20.72 -21.53 -4.41
CA LEU A 368 -19.44 -21.73 -5.08
C LEU A 368 -18.65 -22.83 -4.37
N LEU A 369 -18.09 -23.75 -5.15
CA LEU A 369 -17.21 -24.79 -4.66
C LEU A 369 -15.85 -24.68 -5.36
N PHE A 370 -14.87 -24.13 -4.65
CA PHE A 370 -13.48 -24.08 -5.11
C PHE A 370 -12.81 -25.43 -4.89
N VAL A 371 -12.27 -26.02 -5.94
CA VAL A 371 -11.66 -27.36 -5.92
C VAL A 371 -10.28 -27.32 -6.55
N GLY A 372 -9.26 -27.82 -5.85
CA GLY A 372 -7.90 -27.78 -6.35
C GLY A 372 -6.96 -28.73 -5.60
N ASN A 373 -5.68 -28.65 -5.94
CA ASN A 373 -4.64 -29.44 -5.30
C ASN A 373 -4.27 -28.90 -3.92
N HIS A 374 -4.02 -29.79 -2.96
CA HIS A 374 -3.36 -29.44 -1.71
C HIS A 374 -1.85 -29.47 -1.90
N THR A 375 -1.13 -28.39 -1.57
CA THR A 375 0.34 -28.47 -1.49
C THR A 375 0.78 -29.02 -0.13
N ARG A 376 2.03 -29.48 -0.07
CA ARG A 376 2.68 -30.13 1.06
C ARG A 376 2.56 -29.28 2.33
N PHE A 377 2.19 -29.92 3.44
CA PHE A 377 1.83 -29.32 4.73
C PHE A 377 0.63 -28.36 4.71
N GLY A 378 0.34 -27.67 3.60
CA GLY A 378 -0.82 -26.79 3.50
C GLY A 378 -0.73 -25.54 4.37
N LEU A 379 0.42 -25.28 4.96
CA LEU A 379 0.63 -24.17 5.90
C LEU A 379 1.23 -22.93 5.22
N TYR A 380 1.90 -23.11 4.07
CA TYR A 380 2.57 -22.01 3.38
C TYR A 380 1.65 -21.28 2.41
N ASP A 381 1.01 -21.98 1.49
CA ASP A 381 0.23 -21.44 0.38
C ASP A 381 -1.22 -21.09 0.77
N LEU A 382 -1.87 -21.93 1.58
CA LEU A 382 -3.28 -21.82 1.93
C LEU A 382 -3.66 -20.44 2.52
N PRO A 383 -2.88 -19.84 3.45
CA PRO A 383 -3.20 -18.50 3.94
C PRO A 383 -3.20 -17.45 2.83
N PHE A 384 -2.32 -17.56 1.82
CA PHE A 384 -2.28 -16.64 0.69
C PHE A 384 -3.42 -16.90 -0.28
N LEU A 385 -3.76 -18.16 -0.59
CA LEU A 385 -4.91 -18.47 -1.43
C LEU A 385 -6.21 -17.91 -0.83
N VAL A 386 -6.44 -18.15 0.46
CA VAL A 386 -7.61 -17.63 1.18
C VAL A 386 -7.60 -16.09 1.19
N CYS A 387 -6.44 -15.47 1.38
CA CYS A 387 -6.29 -14.01 1.30
C CYS A 387 -6.60 -13.48 -0.11
N GLU A 388 -6.06 -14.08 -1.16
CA GLU A 388 -6.29 -13.65 -2.56
C GLU A 388 -7.76 -13.80 -2.98
N LEU A 389 -8.44 -14.84 -2.52
CA LEU A 389 -9.89 -15.03 -2.71
C LEU A 389 -10.69 -14.00 -1.92
N TYR A 390 -10.33 -13.74 -0.66
CA TYR A 390 -10.98 -12.75 0.19
C TYR A 390 -10.87 -11.34 -0.39
N LEU A 391 -9.69 -10.94 -0.85
CA LEU A 391 -9.46 -9.65 -1.51
C LEU A 391 -10.28 -9.51 -2.79
N ARG A 392 -10.65 -10.62 -3.44
CA ARG A 392 -11.54 -10.66 -4.62
C ARG A 392 -13.03 -10.79 -4.27
N GLY A 393 -13.39 -10.69 -2.99
CA GLY A 393 -14.77 -10.72 -2.52
C GLY A 393 -15.31 -12.10 -2.14
N PHE A 394 -14.47 -13.14 -2.14
CA PHE A 394 -14.87 -14.50 -1.79
C PHE A 394 -14.38 -14.88 -0.40
N LYS A 395 -15.28 -14.82 0.57
CA LYS A 395 -15.04 -15.41 1.88
C LYS A 395 -15.24 -16.92 1.81
N VAL A 396 -14.16 -17.65 1.59
CA VAL A 396 -14.20 -19.11 1.49
C VAL A 396 -14.23 -19.80 2.85
N ARG A 397 -14.91 -20.94 2.89
CA ARG A 397 -15.02 -21.84 4.05
C ARG A 397 -14.23 -23.11 3.75
N GLY A 398 -13.03 -23.20 4.30
CA GLY A 398 -12.17 -24.36 4.15
C GLY A 398 -12.72 -25.58 4.90
N LEU A 399 -12.76 -26.73 4.24
CA LEU A 399 -13.06 -28.01 4.88
C LEU A 399 -11.76 -28.61 5.43
N ALA A 400 -11.54 -28.47 6.73
CA ALA A 400 -10.30 -28.88 7.39
C ALA A 400 -10.49 -30.17 8.21
N HIS A 401 -9.43 -30.98 8.29
CA HIS A 401 -9.45 -32.23 9.05
C HIS A 401 -9.62 -31.96 10.56
N GLU A 402 -10.39 -32.80 11.27
CA GLU A 402 -10.71 -32.59 12.70
C GLU A 402 -9.46 -32.52 13.60
N ALA A 403 -8.38 -33.18 13.19
CA ALA A 403 -7.10 -33.16 13.90
C ALA A 403 -6.58 -31.74 14.22
N HIS A 404 -6.89 -30.74 13.38
CA HIS A 404 -6.49 -29.35 13.65
C HIS A 404 -7.14 -28.77 14.92
N TRP A 405 -8.33 -29.24 15.31
CA TRP A 405 -9.02 -28.82 16.54
C TRP A 405 -8.46 -29.44 17.81
N GLN A 406 -7.66 -30.49 17.69
CA GLN A 406 -6.95 -31.07 18.83
C GLN A 406 -5.60 -30.38 19.10
N GLY A 407 -5.10 -29.60 18.15
CA GLY A 407 -3.85 -28.85 18.25
C GLY A 407 -4.05 -27.36 18.56
N PRO A 408 -2.95 -26.60 18.77
CA PRO A 408 -2.99 -25.17 19.10
C PRO A 408 -3.52 -24.29 17.96
N LEU A 409 -3.61 -24.82 16.74
CA LEU A 409 -4.05 -24.09 15.54
C LEU A 409 -5.57 -24.09 15.33
N GLY A 410 -6.34 -24.93 16.03
CA GLY A 410 -7.79 -25.07 15.78
C GLY A 410 -8.57 -23.76 15.87
N SER A 411 -8.29 -22.95 16.91
CA SER A 411 -8.93 -21.63 17.07
C SER A 411 -8.58 -20.65 15.94
N THR A 412 -7.40 -20.79 15.33
CA THR A 412 -6.97 -19.98 14.18
C THR A 412 -7.73 -20.40 12.91
N PHE A 413 -7.88 -21.70 12.68
CA PHE A 413 -8.68 -22.23 11.56
C PHE A 413 -10.14 -21.77 11.63
N GLU A 414 -10.76 -21.82 12.83
CA GLU A 414 -12.13 -21.33 13.02
C GLU A 414 -12.28 -19.82 12.75
N ARG A 415 -11.33 -19.00 13.21
CA ARG A 415 -11.31 -17.55 12.94
C ARG A 415 -11.24 -17.25 11.45
N PHE A 416 -10.54 -18.08 10.67
CA PHE A 416 -10.50 -18.00 9.21
C PHE A 416 -11.62 -18.78 8.53
N GLY A 417 -12.69 -19.09 9.25
CA GLY A 417 -13.91 -19.66 8.70
C GLY A 417 -13.79 -21.10 8.24
N ALA A 418 -12.71 -21.81 8.57
CA ALA A 418 -12.61 -23.22 8.32
C ALA A 418 -13.56 -24.00 9.25
N VAL A 419 -14.11 -25.09 8.72
CA VAL A 419 -15.02 -25.99 9.45
C VAL A 419 -14.51 -27.41 9.35
N LYS A 420 -14.87 -28.23 10.34
CA LYS A 420 -14.56 -29.67 10.33
C LYS A 420 -15.13 -30.31 9.06
N ALA A 421 -14.28 -30.99 8.31
CA ALA A 421 -14.63 -31.63 7.05
C ALA A 421 -15.63 -32.77 7.28
N THR A 422 -16.90 -32.52 6.93
CA THR A 422 -17.95 -33.55 6.85
C THR A 422 -18.86 -33.26 5.65
N PRO A 423 -19.45 -34.28 5.00
CA PRO A 423 -20.42 -34.05 3.92
C PRO A 423 -21.60 -33.18 4.36
N ARG A 424 -22.04 -33.33 5.62
CA ARG A 424 -23.11 -32.50 6.21
C ARG A 424 -22.70 -31.03 6.36
N ALA A 425 -21.46 -30.75 6.77
CA ALA A 425 -20.96 -29.39 6.89
C ALA A 425 -20.87 -28.72 5.51
N ALA A 426 -20.28 -29.40 4.52
CA ALA A 426 -20.18 -28.90 3.16
C ALA A 426 -21.56 -28.63 2.54
N PHE A 427 -22.51 -29.56 2.71
CA PHE A 427 -23.89 -29.40 2.25
C PHE A 427 -24.57 -28.16 2.88
N ARG A 428 -24.45 -27.98 4.21
CA ARG A 428 -25.05 -26.82 4.90
C ARG A 428 -24.44 -25.49 4.43
N LEU A 429 -23.13 -25.45 4.21
CA LEU A 429 -22.45 -24.25 3.73
C LEU A 429 -22.91 -23.88 2.32
N LEU A 430 -22.91 -24.84 1.39
CA LEU A 430 -23.38 -24.62 0.02
C LEU A 430 -24.88 -24.28 -0.02
N GLN A 431 -25.71 -24.95 0.79
CA GLN A 431 -27.13 -24.63 0.91
C GLN A 431 -27.37 -23.20 1.44
N ALA A 432 -26.49 -22.69 2.31
CA ALA A 432 -26.52 -21.30 2.78
C ALA A 432 -25.93 -20.29 1.76
N GLY A 433 -25.51 -20.76 0.59
CA GLY A 433 -24.87 -19.95 -0.45
C GLY A 433 -23.52 -19.37 -0.01
N GLU A 434 -22.79 -20.07 0.85
CA GLU A 434 -21.40 -19.73 1.18
C GLU A 434 -20.46 -20.31 0.10
N ALA A 435 -19.28 -19.71 -0.06
CA ALA A 435 -18.22 -20.28 -0.89
C ALA A 435 -17.44 -21.33 -0.09
N VAL A 436 -17.30 -22.54 -0.61
CA VAL A 436 -16.60 -23.65 0.04
C VAL A 436 -15.27 -23.91 -0.66
N LEU A 437 -14.20 -24.13 0.10
CA LEU A 437 -12.89 -24.54 -0.40
C LEU A 437 -12.65 -26.00 -0.03
N LEU A 438 -12.44 -26.83 -1.04
CA LEU A 438 -12.26 -28.27 -0.92
C LEU A 438 -10.97 -28.73 -1.61
N PHE A 439 -10.22 -29.56 -0.90
CA PHE A 439 -9.09 -30.32 -1.43
C PHE A 439 -9.48 -31.81 -1.46
N PRO A 440 -9.86 -32.38 -2.62
CA PRO A 440 -10.40 -33.75 -2.67
C PRO A 440 -9.43 -34.82 -2.18
N GLY A 441 -8.11 -34.58 -2.28
CA GLY A 441 -7.09 -35.48 -1.75
C GLY A 441 -6.92 -35.46 -0.22
N GLY A 442 -7.49 -34.46 0.48
CA GLY A 442 -7.52 -34.40 1.94
C GLY A 442 -6.15 -34.53 2.62
N GLY A 443 -6.11 -35.26 3.74
CA GLY A 443 -4.89 -35.46 4.54
C GLY A 443 -3.76 -36.18 3.79
N ARG A 444 -4.10 -37.13 2.91
CA ARG A 444 -3.11 -37.87 2.12
C ARG A 444 -2.36 -36.97 1.14
N GLU A 445 -3.04 -35.98 0.57
CA GLU A 445 -2.45 -35.05 -0.40
C GLU A 445 -1.65 -33.92 0.26
N VAL A 446 -1.97 -33.54 1.51
CA VAL A 446 -1.11 -32.61 2.27
C VAL A 446 0.18 -33.29 2.75
N ASN A 447 0.13 -34.61 2.96
CA ASN A 447 1.23 -35.46 3.39
C ASN A 447 1.87 -36.21 2.20
N LYS A 448 2.29 -35.45 1.17
CA LYS A 448 2.99 -35.99 -0.01
C LYS A 448 4.31 -36.67 0.35
N ARG A 449 4.58 -37.81 -0.30
CA ARG A 449 5.88 -38.48 -0.28
C ARG A 449 6.89 -37.78 -1.19
N LYS A 450 8.14 -38.22 -1.11
CA LYS A 450 9.20 -37.78 -2.01
C LYS A 450 8.83 -38.19 -3.45
N GLY A 451 8.89 -37.24 -4.39
CA GLY A 451 8.54 -37.47 -5.79
C GLY A 451 7.06 -37.28 -6.15
N GLU A 452 6.20 -37.00 -5.16
CA GLU A 452 4.76 -36.71 -5.38
C GLU A 452 4.45 -35.21 -5.53
N GLU A 453 5.48 -34.36 -5.69
CA GLU A 453 5.30 -32.92 -5.88
C GLU A 453 4.39 -32.62 -7.08
N TYR A 454 3.43 -31.72 -6.88
CA TYR A 454 2.44 -31.29 -7.88
C TYR A 454 1.60 -32.40 -8.50
N GLN A 455 1.51 -33.57 -7.87
CA GLN A 455 0.59 -34.64 -8.26
C GLN A 455 -0.74 -34.53 -7.50
N LEU A 456 -1.85 -34.87 -8.17
CA LEU A 456 -3.16 -35.00 -7.55
C LEU A 456 -3.33 -36.40 -6.96
N ILE A 457 -3.61 -36.45 -5.67
CA ILE A 457 -3.84 -37.70 -4.91
C ILE A 457 -5.30 -37.70 -4.46
N TRP A 458 -6.20 -37.52 -5.41
CA TRP A 458 -7.64 -37.45 -5.17
C TRP A 458 -8.23 -38.85 -4.96
N LYS A 459 -9.28 -38.93 -4.12
CA LYS A 459 -10.03 -40.18 -3.88
C LYS A 459 -10.92 -40.50 -5.08
N ASP A 460 -11.22 -41.76 -5.39
CA ASP A 460 -12.04 -42.13 -6.56
C ASP A 460 -13.55 -41.85 -6.41
N GLN A 461 -13.96 -41.02 -5.45
CA GLN A 461 -15.36 -40.78 -5.12
C GLN A 461 -15.83 -39.39 -5.62
N PRO A 462 -16.81 -39.32 -6.52
CA PRO A 462 -17.30 -38.06 -7.09
C PRO A 462 -18.34 -37.34 -6.20
N ASP A 463 -18.23 -37.49 -4.88
CA ASP A 463 -19.28 -37.05 -3.95
C ASP A 463 -19.49 -35.53 -3.95
N PHE A 464 -18.41 -34.76 -4.13
CA PHE A 464 -18.52 -33.31 -4.19
C PHE A 464 -19.23 -32.84 -5.47
N VAL A 465 -19.06 -33.57 -6.58
CA VAL A 465 -19.74 -33.28 -7.86
C VAL A 465 -21.23 -33.52 -7.72
N ARG A 466 -21.63 -34.66 -7.13
CA ARG A 466 -23.05 -34.96 -6.83
C ARG A 466 -23.68 -33.88 -5.95
N MET A 467 -22.95 -33.44 -4.93
CA MET A 467 -23.40 -32.40 -4.02
C MET A 467 -23.54 -31.04 -4.73
N ALA A 468 -22.56 -30.68 -5.57
CA ALA A 468 -22.59 -29.44 -6.33
C ALA A 468 -23.78 -29.42 -7.29
N ALA A 469 -24.01 -30.50 -8.04
CA ALA A 469 -25.16 -30.65 -8.92
C ALA A 469 -26.50 -30.52 -8.18
N LYS A 470 -26.65 -31.22 -7.06
CA LYS A 470 -27.87 -31.19 -6.23
C LYS A 470 -28.20 -29.80 -5.68
N LEU A 471 -27.18 -28.99 -5.39
CA LEU A 471 -27.33 -27.64 -4.83
C LEU A 471 -27.22 -26.53 -5.87
N ASN A 472 -27.09 -26.89 -7.16
CA ASN A 472 -26.84 -25.95 -8.25
C ASN A 472 -25.62 -25.04 -7.98
N ALA A 473 -24.60 -25.61 -7.34
CA ALA A 473 -23.35 -24.93 -7.04
C ALA A 473 -22.42 -24.95 -8.25
N LEU A 474 -21.76 -23.81 -8.51
CA LEU A 474 -20.74 -23.71 -9.54
C LEU A 474 -19.42 -24.27 -8.97
N VAL A 475 -18.80 -25.19 -9.69
CA VAL A 475 -17.47 -25.72 -9.33
C VAL A 475 -16.43 -24.82 -10.00
N ILE A 476 -15.49 -24.29 -9.21
CA ILE A 476 -14.38 -23.46 -9.71
C ILE A 476 -13.09 -24.25 -9.49
N PRO A 477 -12.60 -24.96 -10.52
CA PRO A 477 -11.32 -25.62 -10.45
C PRO A 477 -10.19 -24.59 -10.30
N PHE A 478 -9.19 -24.88 -9.46
CA PHE A 478 -8.00 -24.05 -9.33
C PHE A 478 -6.73 -24.90 -9.16
N ALA A 479 -5.60 -24.36 -9.58
CA ALA A 479 -4.28 -24.96 -9.39
C ALA A 479 -3.39 -24.04 -8.54
N ALA A 480 -2.55 -24.64 -7.71
CA ALA A 480 -1.61 -23.97 -6.81
C ALA A 480 -0.20 -24.58 -6.95
N VAL A 481 0.79 -23.72 -7.26
CA VAL A 481 2.20 -24.10 -7.44
C VAL A 481 3.10 -23.23 -6.55
N GLY A 482 4.20 -23.80 -6.06
CA GLY A 482 5.19 -23.14 -5.18
C GLY A 482 5.13 -23.60 -3.72
N GLY A 483 4.00 -24.13 -3.25
CA GLY A 483 3.87 -24.68 -1.89
C GLY A 483 4.74 -25.93 -1.66
N ASP A 484 4.80 -26.83 -2.64
CA ASP A 484 5.64 -28.04 -2.56
C ASP A 484 7.14 -27.70 -2.56
N ASP A 485 7.54 -26.58 -3.17
CA ASP A 485 8.93 -26.10 -3.20
C ASP A 485 9.38 -25.45 -1.88
N ALA A 486 8.42 -24.97 -1.08
CA ALA A 486 8.73 -24.23 0.15
C ALA A 486 9.38 -25.13 1.21
N TYR A 487 9.26 -26.46 1.07
CA TYR A 487 9.68 -27.43 2.07
C TYR A 487 10.55 -28.54 1.47
N ASP A 488 11.71 -28.79 2.09
CA ASP A 488 12.53 -29.96 1.82
C ASP A 488 12.20 -31.07 2.81
N LEU A 489 11.90 -32.27 2.31
CA LEU A 489 11.68 -33.44 3.15
C LEU A 489 13.01 -34.11 3.51
N LEU A 490 13.15 -34.48 4.78
CA LEU A 490 14.17 -35.42 5.24
C LEU A 490 13.62 -36.85 5.21
N LEU A 491 12.47 -37.05 5.87
CA LEU A 491 11.74 -38.31 5.89
C LEU A 491 10.30 -38.04 5.41
N ASP A 492 9.80 -38.84 4.47
CA ASP A 492 8.39 -38.84 4.14
C ASP A 492 7.55 -39.62 5.17
N THR A 493 6.23 -39.61 5.00
CA THR A 493 5.28 -40.26 5.90
C THR A 493 5.58 -41.75 6.09
N ASP A 494 5.93 -42.47 5.04
CA ASP A 494 6.13 -43.91 5.10
C ASP A 494 7.46 -44.21 5.80
N GLU A 495 8.52 -43.47 5.49
CA GLU A 495 9.81 -43.55 6.18
C GLU A 495 9.70 -43.21 7.68
N VAL A 496 8.82 -42.28 8.07
CA VAL A 496 8.54 -41.97 9.49
C VAL A 496 7.86 -43.15 10.18
N LEU A 497 6.85 -43.74 9.54
CA LEU A 497 6.08 -44.84 10.12
C LEU A 497 6.92 -46.11 10.23
N ASP A 498 7.78 -46.39 9.25
CA ASP A 498 8.63 -47.59 9.20
C ASP A 498 9.90 -47.46 10.04
N ASN A 499 10.20 -46.26 10.54
CA ASN A 499 11.34 -46.04 11.42
C ASN A 499 11.19 -46.82 12.76
N PRO A 500 12.21 -47.60 13.19
CA PRO A 500 12.12 -48.42 14.40
C PRO A 500 11.88 -47.64 15.70
N LEU A 501 12.28 -46.37 15.75
CA LEU A 501 12.14 -45.52 16.93
C LEU A 501 10.92 -44.60 16.80
N LEU A 502 10.79 -43.89 15.67
CA LEU A 502 9.73 -42.90 15.46
C LEU A 502 8.37 -43.55 15.19
N GLY A 503 8.34 -44.67 14.47
CA GLY A 503 7.11 -45.37 14.09
C GLY A 503 6.24 -45.76 15.28
N PRO A 504 6.76 -46.50 16.28
CA PRO A 504 6.00 -46.85 17.49
C PRO A 504 5.53 -45.63 18.29
N LEU A 505 6.37 -44.58 18.39
CA LEU A 505 6.04 -43.33 19.07
C LEU A 505 4.87 -42.60 18.39
N VAL A 506 4.94 -42.42 17.07
CA VAL A 506 3.91 -41.72 16.28
C VAL A 506 2.60 -42.51 16.29
N ARG A 507 2.65 -43.83 16.06
CA ARG A 507 1.45 -44.69 16.10
C ARG A 507 0.82 -44.70 17.49
N GLY A 508 1.63 -44.70 18.56
CA GLY A 508 1.16 -44.60 19.94
C GLY A 508 0.46 -43.27 20.22
N ALA A 509 1.08 -42.15 19.83
CA ALA A 509 0.51 -40.81 19.97
C ALA A 509 -0.81 -40.65 19.18
N LEU A 510 -0.86 -41.14 17.93
CA LEU A 510 -2.07 -41.12 17.12
C LEU A 510 -3.19 -41.98 17.69
N ARG A 511 -2.88 -43.18 18.23
CA ARG A 511 -3.88 -44.02 18.92
C ARG A 511 -4.50 -43.31 20.12
N MET A 512 -3.75 -42.47 20.83
CA MET A 512 -4.27 -41.70 21.97
C MET A 512 -5.09 -40.49 21.54
N ALA A 513 -4.61 -39.72 20.56
CA ALA A 513 -5.23 -38.46 20.16
C ALA A 513 -6.41 -38.67 19.18
N ALA A 514 -6.25 -39.57 18.22
CA ALA A 514 -7.20 -39.75 17.12
C ALA A 514 -7.27 -41.22 16.65
N PRO A 515 -7.85 -42.13 17.47
CA PRO A 515 -7.84 -43.57 17.24
C PRO A 515 -8.56 -44.05 15.98
N SER A 516 -9.43 -43.23 15.39
CA SER A 516 -10.21 -43.55 14.19
C SER A 516 -9.55 -43.13 12.88
N LEU A 517 -8.36 -42.52 12.91
CA LEU A 517 -7.67 -42.02 11.73
C LEU A 517 -6.62 -43.00 11.22
N ASP A 518 -6.50 -43.11 9.90
CA ASP A 518 -5.42 -43.87 9.26
C ASP A 518 -4.09 -43.13 9.45
N PRO A 519 -3.09 -43.74 10.14
CA PRO A 519 -1.78 -43.14 10.32
C PRO A 519 -1.11 -42.73 9.00
N ALA A 520 -1.35 -43.45 7.89
CA ALA A 520 -0.75 -43.13 6.60
C ALA A 520 -1.34 -41.87 5.94
N GLU A 521 -2.56 -41.46 6.32
CA GLU A 521 -3.20 -40.23 5.84
C GLU A 521 -2.84 -39.01 6.70
N VAL A 522 -2.58 -39.18 7.99
CA VAL A 522 -2.50 -38.06 8.95
C VAL A 522 -1.11 -37.81 9.54
N THR A 523 -0.17 -38.73 9.35
CA THR A 523 1.21 -38.54 9.82
C THR A 523 1.93 -37.56 8.89
N PRO A 524 2.34 -36.39 9.39
CA PRO A 524 3.09 -35.43 8.58
C PRO A 524 4.51 -35.94 8.34
N PRO A 525 5.09 -35.66 7.16
CA PRO A 525 6.49 -35.95 6.90
C PRO A 525 7.41 -35.06 7.77
N ILE A 526 8.65 -35.49 7.97
CA ILE A 526 9.67 -34.70 8.69
C ILE A 526 10.48 -33.90 7.68
N GLY A 527 10.41 -32.57 7.82
CA GLY A 527 11.15 -31.64 6.98
C GLY A 527 12.57 -31.39 7.46
N LYS A 528 13.34 -30.66 6.65
CA LYS A 528 14.61 -30.06 7.03
C LYS A 528 14.37 -28.62 7.45
N ASP A 529 15.03 -28.17 8.51
CA ASP A 529 15.04 -26.76 8.84
C ASP A 529 15.85 -25.99 7.80
N THR A 530 15.40 -24.78 7.44
CA THR A 530 15.98 -23.99 6.35
C THR A 530 17.37 -23.42 6.67
N LEU A 531 17.77 -23.36 7.95
CA LEU A 531 19.00 -22.71 8.41
C LEU A 531 20.15 -23.70 8.58
N LEU A 532 19.91 -24.84 9.21
CA LEU A 532 20.91 -25.83 9.59
C LEU A 532 20.71 -27.19 8.89
N GLY A 533 19.59 -27.40 8.18
CA GLY A 533 19.29 -28.65 7.49
C GLY A 533 18.98 -29.83 8.41
N LEU A 534 18.71 -29.58 9.69
CA LEU A 534 18.39 -30.56 10.72
C LEU A 534 16.94 -31.06 10.59
N PRO A 535 16.64 -32.28 11.04
CA PRO A 535 15.28 -32.81 11.08
C PRO A 535 14.37 -31.93 11.94
N THR A 536 13.20 -31.54 11.41
CA THR A 536 12.16 -30.85 12.19
C THR A 536 10.76 -31.26 11.73
N PRO A 537 9.83 -31.52 12.67
CA PRO A 537 8.42 -31.74 12.34
C PRO A 537 7.69 -30.45 11.96
N VAL A 538 8.30 -29.28 12.20
CA VAL A 538 7.75 -27.96 11.85
C VAL A 538 8.81 -27.21 11.04
N PRO A 539 9.02 -27.57 9.76
CA PRO A 539 9.97 -26.88 8.92
C PRO A 539 9.51 -25.45 8.67
N LEU A 540 10.45 -24.50 8.76
CA LEU A 540 10.20 -23.14 8.29
C LEU A 540 10.18 -23.16 6.76
N PRO A 541 9.18 -22.53 6.11
CA PRO A 541 9.11 -22.50 4.66
C PRO A 541 10.19 -21.59 4.07
N ARG A 542 10.78 -22.01 2.95
CA ARG A 542 11.48 -21.09 2.05
C ARG A 542 10.47 -20.07 1.51
N LEU A 543 10.90 -18.82 1.37
CA LEU A 543 10.06 -17.73 0.83
C LEU A 543 9.92 -17.86 -0.70
N GLU A 544 9.39 -18.99 -1.17
CA GLU A 544 9.12 -19.27 -2.58
C GLU A 544 7.97 -18.40 -3.09
N ARG A 545 8.02 -18.04 -4.38
CA ARG A 545 6.89 -17.36 -5.03
C ARG A 545 5.72 -18.35 -5.19
N LEU A 546 4.51 -17.88 -4.95
CA LEU A 546 3.28 -18.66 -5.10
C LEU A 546 2.58 -18.31 -6.41
N TYR A 547 1.99 -19.33 -7.03
CA TYR A 547 1.24 -19.21 -8.28
C TYR A 547 -0.12 -19.87 -8.11
N PHE A 548 -1.17 -19.13 -8.42
CA PHE A 548 -2.55 -19.60 -8.39
C PHE A 548 -3.20 -19.35 -9.74
N GLN A 549 -3.97 -20.31 -10.23
CA GLN A 549 -4.74 -20.16 -11.47
C GLN A 549 -6.15 -20.67 -11.22
N PHE A 550 -7.15 -19.88 -11.57
CA PHE A 550 -8.56 -20.29 -11.58
C PHE A 550 -8.97 -20.65 -13.00
N MET A 551 -9.49 -21.84 -13.20
CA MET A 551 -9.87 -22.34 -14.51
C MET A 551 -11.33 -22.02 -14.80
N GLU A 552 -11.77 -22.31 -16.02
CA GLU A 552 -13.17 -22.13 -16.42
C GLU A 552 -14.11 -22.84 -15.43
N PRO A 553 -15.18 -22.16 -14.96
CA PRO A 553 -16.09 -22.77 -14.02
C PRO A 553 -16.90 -23.89 -14.65
N ILE A 554 -17.02 -24.99 -13.93
CA ILE A 554 -17.84 -26.14 -14.33
C ILE A 554 -19.23 -25.93 -13.75
N ASP A 555 -20.24 -25.97 -14.63
CA ASP A 555 -21.64 -25.99 -14.24
C ASP A 555 -22.16 -27.43 -14.24
N PRO A 556 -22.30 -28.06 -13.06
CA PRO A 556 -22.68 -29.48 -12.99
C PRO A 556 -24.08 -29.76 -13.55
N ALA A 557 -24.94 -28.74 -13.66
CA ALA A 557 -26.27 -28.89 -14.28
C ALA A 557 -26.17 -28.96 -15.81
N VAL A 558 -25.23 -28.23 -16.42
CA VAL A 558 -25.00 -28.23 -17.87
C VAL A 558 -24.24 -29.46 -18.30
N GLU A 559 -23.29 -29.94 -17.50
CA GLU A 559 -22.50 -31.14 -17.79
C GLU A 559 -23.22 -32.45 -17.49
N GLY A 560 -24.50 -32.42 -17.10
CA GLY A 560 -25.24 -33.64 -16.80
C GLY A 560 -24.69 -34.41 -15.60
N ALA A 561 -24.08 -33.72 -14.63
CA ALA A 561 -23.42 -34.37 -13.48
C ALA A 561 -24.36 -35.16 -12.56
N LEU A 562 -25.69 -34.98 -12.69
CA LEU A 562 -26.70 -35.84 -12.05
C LEU A 562 -26.80 -37.22 -12.73
N GLU A 563 -26.51 -37.28 -14.02
CA GLU A 563 -26.57 -38.47 -14.87
C GLU A 563 -25.21 -39.19 -14.89
N ASP A 564 -24.12 -38.44 -15.06
CA ASP A 564 -22.75 -38.97 -15.01
C ASP A 564 -21.82 -38.11 -14.11
N PRO A 565 -21.90 -38.26 -12.78
CA PRO A 565 -21.02 -37.56 -11.86
C PRO A 565 -19.55 -37.98 -11.98
N VAL A 566 -19.26 -39.15 -12.58
CA VAL A 566 -17.89 -39.66 -12.73
C VAL A 566 -17.18 -38.94 -13.87
N ALA A 567 -17.86 -38.69 -14.98
CA ALA A 567 -17.33 -37.89 -16.09
C ALA A 567 -16.99 -36.46 -15.64
N THR A 568 -17.95 -35.73 -15.05
CA THR A 568 -17.71 -34.37 -14.54
C THR A 568 -16.59 -34.32 -13.49
N TYR A 569 -16.45 -35.38 -12.67
CA TYR A 569 -15.34 -35.51 -11.73
C TYR A 569 -13.98 -35.65 -12.44
N ALA A 570 -13.91 -36.51 -13.47
CA ALA A 570 -12.72 -36.69 -14.29
C ALA A 570 -12.36 -35.41 -15.05
N ASP A 571 -13.35 -34.67 -15.58
CA ASP A 571 -13.14 -33.41 -16.27
C ASP A 571 -12.63 -32.32 -15.32
N CYS A 572 -13.19 -32.23 -14.11
CA CYS A 572 -12.70 -31.35 -13.06
C CYS A 572 -11.25 -31.68 -12.69
N ARG A 573 -10.92 -32.96 -12.51
CA ARG A 573 -9.56 -33.42 -12.21
C ARG A 573 -8.59 -33.06 -13.34
N ALA A 574 -8.96 -33.35 -14.59
CA ALA A 574 -8.15 -33.05 -15.77
C ALA A 574 -7.94 -31.53 -15.93
N SER A 575 -8.94 -30.71 -15.59
CA SER A 575 -8.80 -29.24 -15.57
C SER A 575 -7.74 -28.79 -14.57
N VAL A 576 -7.73 -29.36 -13.35
CA VAL A 576 -6.68 -29.09 -12.34
C VAL A 576 -5.31 -29.57 -12.78
N GLU A 577 -5.19 -30.76 -13.38
CA GLU A 577 -3.92 -31.28 -13.90
C GLU A 577 -3.34 -30.42 -15.03
N ARG A 578 -4.20 -29.92 -15.93
CA ARG A 578 -3.80 -28.92 -16.96
C ARG A 578 -3.31 -27.63 -16.32
N GLY A 579 -4.07 -27.06 -15.38
CA GLY A 579 -3.67 -25.84 -14.67
C GLY A 579 -2.35 -25.99 -13.93
N LEU A 580 -2.09 -27.14 -13.31
CA LEU A 580 -0.80 -27.46 -12.68
C LEU A 580 0.35 -27.51 -13.69
N THR A 581 0.12 -28.06 -14.87
CA THR A 581 1.11 -28.12 -15.95
C THR A 581 1.43 -26.72 -16.48
N GLU A 582 0.40 -25.92 -16.74
CA GLU A 582 0.53 -24.52 -17.20
C GLU A 582 1.25 -23.65 -16.17
N LEU A 583 0.85 -23.72 -14.89
CA LEU A 583 1.51 -22.96 -13.82
C LEU A 583 2.97 -23.36 -13.62
N GLN A 584 3.32 -24.64 -13.78
CA GLN A 584 4.71 -25.07 -13.71
C GLN A 584 5.55 -24.48 -14.87
N ALA A 585 4.99 -24.40 -16.08
CA ALA A 585 5.65 -23.74 -17.21
C ALA A 585 5.82 -22.24 -16.97
N VAL A 586 4.77 -21.57 -16.47
CA VAL A 586 4.80 -20.15 -16.08
C VAL A 586 5.87 -19.89 -15.00
N ARG A 587 5.91 -20.72 -13.95
CA ARG A 587 6.93 -20.66 -12.89
C ARG A 587 8.34 -20.89 -13.43
N ALA A 588 8.52 -21.79 -14.40
CA ALA A 588 9.82 -22.06 -15.00
C ALA A 588 10.33 -20.86 -15.83
N ALA A 589 9.40 -20.11 -16.45
CA ALA A 589 9.70 -18.91 -17.21
C ALA A 589 9.79 -17.62 -16.37
N ASP A 590 9.46 -17.66 -15.08
CA ASP A 590 9.40 -16.47 -14.22
C ASP A 590 10.81 -15.98 -13.80
N PRO A 591 11.28 -14.82 -14.31
CA PRO A 591 12.58 -14.25 -13.93
C PRO A 591 12.62 -13.78 -12.46
N GLU A 592 11.46 -13.60 -11.84
CA GLU A 592 11.29 -13.17 -10.44
C GLU A 592 10.93 -14.32 -9.51
N ARG A 593 11.10 -15.57 -9.95
CA ARG A 593 10.99 -16.72 -9.05
C ARG A 593 12.03 -16.65 -7.92
N PRO A 594 13.34 -16.43 -8.18
CA PRO A 594 14.33 -16.33 -7.11
C PRO A 594 14.08 -15.13 -6.19
N LEU A 595 14.14 -15.33 -4.88
CA LEU A 595 13.87 -14.26 -3.89
C LEU A 595 14.68 -12.98 -4.14
N LEU A 596 16.00 -13.10 -4.38
CA LEU A 596 16.83 -11.92 -4.63
C LEU A 596 16.48 -11.21 -5.95
N ALA A 597 16.18 -11.96 -7.01
CA ALA A 597 15.79 -11.39 -8.30
C ALA A 597 14.45 -10.64 -8.18
N ARG A 598 13.48 -11.23 -7.47
CA ARG A 598 12.19 -10.62 -7.15
C ARG A 598 12.33 -9.33 -6.33
N LEU A 599 13.08 -9.38 -5.23
CA LEU A 599 13.33 -8.20 -4.40
C LEU A 599 14.07 -7.12 -5.19
N ALA A 600 15.02 -7.48 -6.05
CA ALA A 600 15.72 -6.55 -6.93
C ALA A 600 14.79 -5.97 -8.01
N ALA A 601 13.88 -6.76 -8.59
CA ALA A 601 12.89 -6.28 -9.54
C ALA A 601 11.89 -5.34 -8.88
N GLN A 602 11.35 -5.71 -7.71
CA GLN A 602 10.48 -4.85 -6.90
C GLN A 602 11.18 -3.55 -6.50
N ALA A 603 12.46 -3.62 -6.11
CA ALA A 603 13.27 -2.44 -5.85
C ALA A 603 13.44 -1.58 -7.11
N ARG A 604 13.69 -2.16 -8.29
CA ARG A 604 13.74 -1.45 -9.60
C ARG A 604 12.38 -0.92 -10.08
N ARG A 605 11.28 -1.45 -9.57
CA ARG A 605 9.92 -0.92 -9.82
C ARG A 605 9.64 0.28 -8.92
N ALA A 606 9.92 0.12 -7.62
CA ALA A 606 9.80 1.17 -6.60
C ALA A 606 10.88 2.25 -6.72
N TRP A 607 11.96 1.97 -7.44
CA TRP A 607 12.99 2.90 -7.82
C TRP A 607 13.10 2.78 -9.33
N PRO A 608 12.26 3.47 -10.12
CA PRO A 608 12.53 3.55 -11.54
C PRO A 608 14.00 3.92 -11.66
N ALA A 609 14.69 3.26 -12.60
CA ALA A 609 15.82 3.93 -13.20
C ALA A 609 15.28 5.34 -13.52
N LEU A 610 15.73 6.33 -12.73
CA LEU A 610 15.95 7.65 -13.27
C LEU A 610 16.63 7.33 -14.59
N ASP A 611 15.87 7.39 -15.67
CA ASP A 611 16.47 7.41 -16.98
C ASP A 611 17.43 8.58 -16.86
N LEU A 612 18.71 8.24 -16.85
CA LEU A 612 19.79 8.97 -16.22
C LEU A 612 20.14 10.25 -17.02
N ALA A 613 19.16 10.81 -17.73
CA ALA A 613 19.19 12.09 -18.40
C ALA A 613 19.34 13.27 -17.43
N TRP A 614 19.21 13.05 -16.11
CA TRP A 614 19.39 14.08 -15.08
C TRP A 614 20.30 13.69 -13.92
N GLY A 615 21.41 12.98 -14.19
CA GLY A 615 22.64 13.08 -13.40
C GLY A 615 22.50 12.97 -11.86
N LEU A 616 21.81 11.93 -11.38
CA LEU A 616 22.00 11.46 -10.00
C LEU A 616 23.03 10.32 -10.01
N PRO A 617 23.94 10.26 -9.03
CA PRO A 617 25.32 9.86 -9.22
C PRO A 617 25.56 8.56 -8.48
N GLY A 618 25.24 7.46 -9.16
CA GLY A 618 25.60 6.11 -8.72
C GLY A 618 26.95 5.64 -9.27
N GLY A 619 27.50 6.36 -10.25
CA GLY A 619 28.85 6.16 -10.79
C GLY A 619 29.68 7.43 -10.65
N PRO A 620 31.02 7.33 -10.67
CA PRO A 620 31.87 8.51 -10.79
C PRO A 620 31.42 9.32 -12.02
N PRO A 621 31.34 10.65 -11.94
CA PRO A 621 30.94 11.49 -13.06
C PRO A 621 31.81 11.20 -14.28
N ALA A 622 31.18 11.06 -15.45
CA ALA A 622 31.88 10.85 -16.70
C ALA A 622 32.72 12.11 -17.02
N GLY A 623 34.05 11.97 -16.96
CA GLY A 623 34.98 13.02 -17.41
C GLY A 623 36.06 13.44 -16.41
N THR A 624 35.99 13.04 -15.14
CA THR A 624 37.11 13.23 -14.20
C THR A 624 37.78 11.89 -13.94
N ALA A 625 38.98 11.70 -14.47
CA ALA A 625 39.87 10.62 -14.05
C ALA A 625 40.32 10.89 -12.60
N ILE A 626 39.48 10.53 -11.63
CA ILE A 626 39.86 10.58 -10.22
C ILE A 626 40.34 9.19 -9.83
N GLU A 627 41.62 8.95 -10.12
CA GLU A 627 42.33 7.74 -9.73
C GLU A 627 43.17 7.99 -8.47
N GLY A 628 43.32 6.97 -7.63
CA GLY A 628 44.26 6.99 -6.51
C GLY A 628 43.66 6.69 -5.13
N ARG A 629 44.55 6.41 -4.19
CA ARG A 629 44.22 5.90 -2.84
C ARG A 629 43.31 6.85 -2.04
N LEU A 630 43.51 8.16 -2.14
CA LEU A 630 42.71 9.15 -1.41
C LEU A 630 41.26 9.22 -1.90
N TYR A 631 41.07 9.12 -3.22
CA TYR A 631 39.73 9.08 -3.80
C TYR A 631 38.99 7.79 -3.42
N TRP A 632 39.67 6.64 -3.47
CA TRP A 632 39.10 5.36 -3.04
C TRP A 632 38.54 5.44 -1.61
N TRP A 633 39.31 5.98 -0.65
CA TRP A 633 38.82 6.14 0.73
C TRP A 633 37.67 7.14 0.84
N SER A 634 37.65 8.18 0.00
CA SER A 634 36.54 9.14 -0.06
C SER A 634 35.26 8.51 -0.59
N TYR A 635 35.39 7.63 -1.58
CA TYR A 635 34.29 6.86 -2.13
C TYR A 635 33.75 5.83 -1.11
N VAL A 636 34.63 5.12 -0.40
CA VAL A 636 34.22 4.21 0.69
C VAL A 636 33.49 4.97 1.80
N TYR A 637 33.94 6.16 2.17
CA TYR A 637 33.24 7.02 3.12
C TYR A 637 31.87 7.45 2.60
N TYR A 638 31.73 7.79 1.31
CA TYR A 638 30.44 8.09 0.70
C TYR A 638 29.49 6.89 0.77
N LEU A 639 29.97 5.68 0.46
CA LEU A 639 29.18 4.45 0.61
C LEU A 639 28.77 4.19 2.06
N SER A 640 29.61 4.51 3.04
CA SER A 640 29.26 4.32 4.46
C SER A 640 28.11 5.22 4.91
N LYS A 641 27.89 6.38 4.27
CA LYS A 641 26.73 7.24 4.57
C LYS A 641 25.40 6.59 4.17
N TYR A 642 25.39 5.79 3.10
CA TYR A 642 24.20 4.99 2.75
C TYR A 642 23.93 3.90 3.78
N TYR A 643 24.96 3.26 4.30
CA TYR A 643 24.81 2.28 5.39
C TYR A 643 24.19 2.94 6.65
N GLU A 644 24.66 4.13 7.03
CA GLU A 644 24.11 4.90 8.15
C GLU A 644 22.66 5.36 7.92
N LEU A 645 22.29 5.65 6.66
CA LEU A 645 20.91 5.98 6.28
C LEU A 645 20.02 4.72 6.36
N ILE A 646 20.49 3.57 5.90
CA ILE A 646 19.78 2.29 6.00
C ILE A 646 19.50 1.93 7.46
N ASP A 647 20.47 2.09 8.37
CA ASP A 647 20.24 1.86 9.80
C ASP A 647 19.12 2.76 10.35
N THR A 648 19.09 4.04 9.93
CA THR A 648 18.02 4.98 10.29
C THR A 648 16.65 4.53 9.77
N VAL A 649 16.59 4.02 8.53
CA VAL A 649 15.36 3.45 7.95
C VAL A 649 14.91 2.22 8.74
N LEU A 650 15.84 1.29 9.06
CA LEU A 650 15.54 0.08 9.84
C LEU A 650 15.06 0.40 11.25
N LEU A 651 15.63 1.41 11.91
CA LEU A 651 15.16 1.90 13.22
C LEU A 651 13.74 2.49 13.13
N GLY A 652 13.45 3.22 12.06
CA GLY A 652 12.11 3.74 11.76
C GLY A 652 11.08 2.63 11.52
N LEU A 653 11.43 1.61 10.73
CA LEU A 653 10.59 0.43 10.48
C LEU A 653 10.31 -0.37 11.77
N LYS A 654 11.24 -0.34 12.73
CA LYS A 654 11.09 -0.94 14.06
C LYS A 654 10.37 -0.03 15.08
N ALA A 655 9.80 1.10 14.63
CA ALA A 655 9.10 2.08 15.46
C ALA A 655 9.92 2.59 16.66
N LYS A 656 11.26 2.63 16.56
CA LYS A 656 12.09 3.21 17.61
C LYS A 656 12.05 4.74 17.54
N PRO A 657 11.92 5.44 18.68
CA PRO A 657 11.87 6.90 18.69
C PRO A 657 13.23 7.47 18.27
N MET A 658 13.25 8.24 17.17
CA MET A 658 14.45 8.91 16.67
C MET A 658 14.31 10.42 16.87
N SER A 659 15.41 11.07 17.23
CA SER A 659 15.43 12.53 17.34
C SER A 659 15.38 13.17 15.95
N PHE A 660 14.79 14.37 15.87
CA PHE A 660 14.78 15.16 14.64
C PHE A 660 16.20 15.36 14.07
N LEU A 661 17.17 15.65 14.95
CA LEU A 661 18.58 15.81 14.60
C LEU A 661 19.15 14.57 13.89
N HIS A 662 18.81 13.38 14.38
CA HIS A 662 19.28 12.10 13.81
C HIS A 662 18.82 11.94 12.37
N VAL A 663 17.51 12.08 12.13
CA VAL A 663 16.93 11.88 10.78
C VAL A 663 17.44 12.95 9.82
N PHE A 664 17.42 14.22 10.25
CA PHE A 664 17.89 15.35 9.44
C PHE A 664 19.36 15.21 9.04
N HIS A 665 20.23 14.81 9.97
CA HIS A 665 21.64 14.56 9.70
C HIS A 665 21.82 13.44 8.67
N HIS A 666 21.23 12.26 8.89
CA HIS A 666 21.46 11.08 8.06
C HIS A 666 20.89 11.23 6.63
N SER A 667 19.86 12.06 6.44
CA SER A 667 19.32 12.36 5.11
C SER A 667 20.19 13.33 4.28
N ILE A 668 20.89 14.28 4.92
CA ILE A 668 21.63 15.33 4.21
C ILE A 668 23.11 14.98 4.03
N VAL A 669 23.72 14.22 4.95
CA VAL A 669 25.15 13.86 4.84
C VAL A 669 25.49 13.03 3.60
N VAL A 670 24.53 12.27 3.07
CA VAL A 670 24.70 11.53 1.80
C VAL A 670 24.89 12.51 0.63
N ILE A 671 24.07 13.56 0.59
CA ILE A 671 24.13 14.61 -0.44
C ILE A 671 25.42 15.42 -0.29
N MET A 672 25.80 15.75 0.94
CA MET A 672 27.05 16.46 1.22
C MET A 672 28.27 15.65 0.77
N ALA A 673 28.33 14.35 1.09
CA ALA A 673 29.42 13.46 0.68
C ALA A 673 29.49 13.28 -0.84
N TYR A 674 28.34 13.24 -1.52
CA TYR A 674 28.30 13.26 -2.98
C TYR A 674 28.91 14.55 -3.55
N LEU A 675 28.47 15.72 -3.08
CA LEU A 675 28.97 17.01 -3.57
C LEU A 675 30.48 17.17 -3.35
N TRP A 676 31.05 16.55 -2.31
CA TRP A 676 32.50 16.53 -2.09
C TRP A 676 33.25 15.74 -3.15
N LEU A 677 32.73 14.57 -3.52
CA LEU A 677 33.30 13.72 -4.56
C LEU A 677 33.17 14.38 -5.94
N GLU A 678 31.97 14.83 -6.29
CA GLU A 678 31.66 15.48 -7.57
C GLU A 678 32.53 16.71 -7.79
N ALA A 679 32.64 17.56 -6.77
CA ALA A 679 33.36 18.83 -6.90
C ALA A 679 34.86 18.70 -6.60
N ALA A 680 35.38 17.48 -6.43
CA ALA A 680 36.75 17.19 -6.01
C ALA A 680 37.21 18.11 -4.87
N GLN A 681 36.37 18.24 -3.84
CA GLN A 681 36.49 19.32 -2.86
C GLN A 681 37.81 19.22 -2.08
N SER A 682 38.60 20.30 -2.10
CA SER A 682 40.01 20.29 -1.62
C SER A 682 40.21 19.96 -0.12
N LEU A 683 39.18 20.08 0.73
CA LEU A 683 39.25 19.80 2.18
C LEU A 683 38.53 18.51 2.60
N GLN A 684 37.95 17.75 1.65
CA GLN A 684 37.09 16.61 1.97
C GLN A 684 37.77 15.56 2.85
N GLN A 685 39.09 15.38 2.70
CA GLN A 685 39.85 14.37 3.46
C GLN A 685 39.91 14.69 4.96
N ILE A 686 40.09 15.97 5.30
CA ILE A 686 40.13 16.41 6.70
C ILE A 686 38.75 16.22 7.35
N ALA A 687 37.69 16.52 6.61
CA ALA A 687 36.32 16.35 7.06
C ALA A 687 35.95 14.86 7.24
N LEU A 688 36.35 14.01 6.28
CA LEU A 688 36.17 12.55 6.33
C LEU A 688 36.84 11.93 7.55
N LEU A 689 38.13 12.25 7.78
CA LEU A 689 38.88 11.70 8.91
C LEU A 689 38.26 12.10 10.25
N THR A 690 37.90 13.37 10.39
CA THR A 690 37.29 13.88 11.63
C THR A 690 35.92 13.25 11.87
N ASN A 691 35.09 13.16 10.83
CA ASN A 691 33.76 12.55 10.93
C ASN A 691 33.84 11.05 11.27
N THR A 692 34.75 10.32 10.64
CA THR A 692 34.93 8.89 10.86
C THR A 692 35.43 8.60 12.29
N ALA A 693 36.33 9.44 12.82
CA ALA A 693 36.80 9.33 14.20
C ALA A 693 35.66 9.50 15.22
N ILE A 694 34.79 10.49 15.01
CA ILE A 694 33.64 10.72 15.88
C ILE A 694 32.58 9.61 15.74
N HIS A 695 32.30 9.13 14.54
CA HIS A 695 31.39 8.01 14.34
C HIS A 695 31.91 6.73 14.99
N THR A 696 33.22 6.49 14.93
CA THR A 696 33.85 5.36 15.63
C THR A 696 33.59 5.44 17.14
N LEU A 697 33.79 6.62 17.74
CA LEU A 697 33.51 6.86 19.16
C LEU A 697 32.02 6.65 19.49
N MET A 698 31.11 7.14 18.64
CA MET A 698 29.67 7.02 18.84
C MET A 698 29.18 5.57 18.74
N TYR A 699 29.64 4.81 17.73
CA TYR A 699 29.28 3.41 17.58
C TYR A 699 29.84 2.54 18.71
N TRP A 700 31.04 2.85 19.19
CA TRP A 700 31.60 2.20 20.39
C TRP A 700 30.72 2.44 21.62
N TYR A 701 30.24 3.67 21.83
CA TYR A 701 29.29 3.99 22.89
C TYR A 701 27.99 3.17 22.78
N TYR A 702 27.42 3.07 21.58
CA TYR A 702 26.18 2.30 21.36
C TYR A 702 26.39 0.79 21.47
N PHE A 703 27.53 0.27 21.04
CA PHE A 703 27.91 -1.13 21.25
C PHE A 703 27.91 -1.48 22.74
N MET A 704 28.53 -0.64 23.59
CA MET A 704 28.54 -0.83 25.04
C MET A 704 27.13 -0.75 25.65
N CYS A 705 26.25 0.12 25.14
CA CYS A 705 24.85 0.18 25.57
C CYS A 705 24.08 -1.10 25.21
N THR A 706 24.33 -1.69 24.04
CA THR A 706 23.75 -2.98 23.64
C THR A 706 24.18 -4.12 24.55
N LEU A 707 25.43 -4.09 25.03
CA LEU A 707 25.94 -5.01 26.05
C LEU A 707 25.40 -4.73 27.47
N LYS A 708 24.44 -3.80 27.63
CA LYS A 708 23.86 -3.36 28.91
C LYS A 708 24.90 -2.80 29.89
N ARG A 709 26.00 -2.24 29.38
CA ARG A 709 27.07 -1.58 30.16
C ARG A 709 27.24 -0.12 29.70
N PRO A 710 26.26 0.76 29.98
CA PRO A 710 26.32 2.14 29.49
C PRO A 710 27.47 2.90 30.17
N PRO A 711 28.41 3.48 29.40
CA PRO A 711 29.54 4.19 29.98
C PRO A 711 29.15 5.58 30.52
N ALA A 712 29.82 6.02 31.59
CA ALA A 712 29.55 7.31 32.24
C ALA A 712 29.90 8.54 31.38
N TRP A 713 30.67 8.35 30.30
CA TRP A 713 31.15 9.41 29.41
C TRP A 713 30.19 9.75 28.25
N LYS A 714 28.88 9.51 28.39
CA LYS A 714 27.86 9.92 27.39
C LYS A 714 28.01 11.39 26.95
N ARG A 715 28.34 12.29 27.89
CA ARG A 715 28.56 13.71 27.60
C ARG A 715 29.77 13.95 26.70
N LEU A 716 30.81 13.13 26.80
CA LEU A 716 32.00 13.20 25.93
C LEU A 716 31.60 12.98 24.47
N VAL A 717 30.70 12.03 24.18
CA VAL A 717 30.21 11.76 22.81
C VAL A 717 29.54 12.99 22.19
N THR A 718 28.67 13.67 22.94
CA THR A 718 27.99 14.88 22.45
C THR A 718 28.95 16.07 22.35
N SER A 719 29.87 16.23 23.30
CA SER A 719 30.87 17.31 23.27
C SER A 719 31.86 17.15 22.11
N SER A 720 32.29 15.93 21.81
CA SER A 720 33.20 15.66 20.69
C SER A 720 32.55 15.92 19.32
N GLN A 721 31.24 15.66 19.19
CA GLN A 721 30.48 16.04 17.99
C GLN A 721 30.42 17.57 17.80
N ILE A 722 30.21 18.35 18.88
CA ILE A 722 30.25 19.82 18.82
C ILE A 722 31.67 20.30 18.45
N ALA A 723 32.69 19.72 19.08
CA ALA A 723 34.09 20.07 18.81
C ALA A 723 34.49 19.80 17.34
N GLN A 724 34.00 18.72 16.73
CA GLN A 724 34.20 18.44 15.31
C GLN A 724 33.70 19.59 14.42
N PHE A 725 32.50 20.13 14.67
CA PHE A 725 31.97 21.23 13.85
C PHE A 725 32.78 22.51 14.04
N CYS A 726 33.14 22.86 15.28
CA CYS A 726 34.02 23.99 15.55
C CYS A 726 35.38 23.85 14.84
N PHE A 727 35.97 22.64 14.89
CA PHE A 727 37.21 22.33 14.18
C PHE A 727 37.05 22.47 12.67
N SER A 728 35.94 22.01 12.09
CA SER A 728 35.67 22.14 10.66
C SER A 728 35.65 23.59 10.18
N PHE A 729 35.10 24.52 10.97
CA PHE A 729 35.15 25.95 10.65
C PHE A 729 36.58 26.49 10.65
N VAL A 730 37.37 26.20 11.69
CA VAL A 730 38.76 26.64 11.79
C VAL A 730 39.61 26.06 10.65
N ALA A 731 39.45 24.77 10.35
CA ALA A 731 40.16 24.09 9.27
C ALA A 731 39.77 24.61 7.88
N SER A 732 38.61 25.26 7.73
CA SER A 732 38.19 25.86 6.46
C SER A 732 38.82 27.22 6.16
N VAL A 733 39.36 27.93 7.17
CA VAL A 733 39.92 29.29 7.01
C VAL A 733 41.03 29.35 5.94
N PRO A 734 42.02 28.44 5.89
CA PRO A 734 43.03 28.46 4.83
C PRO A 734 42.44 28.27 3.43
N PHE A 735 41.37 27.47 3.29
CA PHE A 735 40.70 27.28 2.00
C PHE A 735 40.09 28.60 1.50
N TRP A 736 39.40 29.36 2.36
CA TRP A 736 38.82 30.65 1.97
C TRP A 736 39.90 31.66 1.55
N ILE A 737 40.99 31.74 2.33
CA ILE A 737 42.11 32.65 2.03
C ILE A 737 42.80 32.27 0.73
N LEU A 738 43.09 30.98 0.51
CA LEU A 738 43.78 30.50 -0.69
C LEU A 738 42.89 30.59 -1.94
N HIS A 739 41.61 30.29 -1.82
CA HIS A 739 40.67 30.42 -2.94
C HIS A 739 40.51 31.89 -3.35
N ALA A 740 40.37 32.82 -2.39
CA ALA A 740 40.28 34.25 -2.68
C ALA A 740 41.56 34.82 -3.32
N ARG A 741 42.74 34.27 -2.99
CA ARG A 741 44.03 34.73 -3.53
C ARG A 741 44.41 34.11 -4.87
N THR A 742 44.02 32.86 -5.12
CA THR A 742 44.57 32.08 -6.25
C THR A 742 43.51 31.52 -7.19
N GLY A 743 42.25 31.41 -6.76
CA GLY A 743 41.18 30.75 -7.53
C GLY A 743 41.37 29.25 -7.77
N LYS A 744 42.45 28.64 -7.26
CA LYS A 744 42.86 27.26 -7.59
C LYS A 744 42.23 26.17 -6.71
N CYS A 745 41.45 26.54 -5.69
CA CYS A 745 40.79 25.54 -4.83
C CYS A 745 39.53 25.00 -5.51
N SER A 746 39.38 23.68 -5.54
CA SER A 746 38.24 23.00 -6.14
C SER A 746 37.05 22.87 -5.17
N GLY A 747 35.84 22.91 -5.72
CA GLY A 747 34.60 22.68 -4.99
C GLY A 747 34.16 23.84 -4.08
N PHE A 748 34.28 25.08 -4.55
CA PHE A 748 33.84 26.28 -3.82
C PHE A 748 32.35 26.24 -3.44
N MET A 749 31.45 25.89 -4.38
CA MET A 749 30.02 25.78 -4.11
C MET A 749 29.70 24.65 -3.12
N ALA A 750 30.41 23.52 -3.21
CA ALA A 750 30.31 22.43 -2.24
C ALA A 750 30.80 22.85 -0.84
N MET A 751 31.82 23.73 -0.76
CA MET A 751 32.29 24.30 0.51
C MET A 751 31.29 25.31 1.09
N LEU A 752 30.64 26.14 0.27
CA LEU A 752 29.56 27.03 0.74
C LEU A 752 28.39 26.22 1.32
N PHE A 753 27.96 25.18 0.61
CA PHE A 753 26.95 24.24 1.11
C PHE A 753 27.38 23.59 2.43
N ASN A 754 28.61 23.08 2.50
CA ASN A 754 29.17 22.48 3.71
C ASN A 754 29.21 23.45 4.90
N ALA A 755 29.62 24.71 4.68
CA ALA A 755 29.67 25.72 5.73
C ALA A 755 28.27 26.08 6.27
N ALA A 756 27.29 26.27 5.39
CA ALA A 756 25.91 26.53 5.77
C ALA A 756 25.30 25.35 6.54
N PHE A 757 25.53 24.13 6.05
CA PHE A 757 25.03 22.91 6.68
C PHE A 757 25.66 22.64 8.05
N ASN A 758 26.99 22.78 8.18
CA ASN A 758 27.68 22.61 9.45
C ASN A 758 27.27 23.66 10.49
N LEU A 759 26.92 24.88 10.05
CA LEU A 759 26.42 25.93 10.95
C LEU A 759 25.05 25.55 11.53
N LEU A 760 24.16 25.03 10.67
CA LEU A 760 22.85 24.53 11.07
C LEU A 760 22.98 23.34 12.04
N LEU A 761 23.82 22.35 11.72
CA LEU A 761 24.06 21.21 12.60
C LEU A 761 24.66 21.63 13.94
N LEU A 762 25.65 22.53 13.94
CA LEU A 762 26.22 23.05 15.18
C LEU A 762 25.14 23.68 16.08
N GLY A 763 24.24 24.48 15.50
CA GLY A 763 23.09 25.05 16.22
C GLY A 763 22.18 23.97 16.84
N LEU A 764 21.84 22.94 16.07
CA LEU A 764 20.99 21.83 16.54
C LEU A 764 21.68 20.97 17.62
N PHE A 765 22.98 20.71 17.49
CA PHE A 765 23.77 19.98 18.50
C PHE A 765 23.94 20.78 19.78
N MET A 766 24.13 22.10 19.69
CA MET A 766 24.15 22.99 20.86
C MET A 766 22.81 23.01 21.58
N ASP A 767 21.69 23.05 20.86
CA ASP A 767 20.34 22.95 21.42
C ASP A 767 20.11 21.59 22.11
N PHE A 768 20.47 20.49 21.43
CA PHE A 768 20.41 19.14 22.00
C PHE A 768 21.26 19.00 23.28
N HIS A 769 22.50 19.51 23.28
CA HIS A 769 23.37 19.50 24.44
C HIS A 769 22.80 20.36 25.59
N ARG A 770 22.24 21.54 25.29
CA ARG A 770 21.58 22.38 26.30
C ARG A 770 20.38 21.66 26.92
N LYS A 771 19.48 21.09 26.12
CA LYS A 771 18.28 20.40 26.60
C LYS A 771 18.60 19.17 27.46
N ASN A 772 19.62 18.40 27.09
CA ASN A 772 19.95 17.14 27.79
C ASN A 772 20.83 17.31 29.04
N TYR A 773 21.61 18.39 29.16
CA TYR A 773 22.59 18.53 30.24
C TYR A 773 22.38 19.77 31.13
N ARG A 774 21.40 20.63 30.84
CA ARG A 774 21.14 21.85 31.61
C ARG A 774 19.97 21.69 32.58
N THR A 775 19.97 20.68 33.45
CA THR A 775 19.27 20.73 34.76
C THR A 775 19.86 19.71 35.76
N LYS A 776 20.85 20.13 36.55
CA LYS A 776 21.23 19.55 37.86
C LYS A 776 21.82 20.63 38.79
N ARG A 777 21.22 21.83 38.79
CA ARG A 777 21.62 22.92 39.69
C ARG A 777 20.40 23.71 40.16
N LYS A 778 19.39 23.01 40.67
CA LYS A 778 18.20 23.59 41.33
C LYS A 778 17.42 22.55 42.17
N ILE A 779 18.12 21.65 42.87
CA ILE A 779 17.56 20.85 43.98
C ILE A 779 18.71 20.61 44.99
N SER A 780 19.16 21.66 45.66
CA SER A 780 20.03 21.54 46.86
C SER A 780 19.98 22.79 47.75
N ALA A 781 19.00 23.68 47.54
CA ALA A 781 18.81 24.88 48.36
C ALA A 781 17.31 25.03 48.57
N GLY A 782 16.82 24.46 49.67
CA GLY A 782 15.41 24.53 50.05
C GLY A 782 14.87 23.17 50.46
N THR A 783 15.18 22.78 51.69
CA THR A 783 14.31 22.16 52.72
C THR A 783 15.18 21.39 53.69
N ALA A 784 15.85 22.13 54.58
CA ALA A 784 16.02 21.64 55.94
C ALA A 784 14.68 21.94 56.64
N ALA A 785 13.96 20.91 57.05
CA ALA A 785 12.85 21.02 58.00
C ALA A 785 13.26 20.25 59.27
N PRO A 786 13.11 20.83 60.47
CA PRO A 786 13.38 20.13 61.72
C PRO A 786 12.16 19.29 62.15
N ALA A 787 12.46 18.31 63.00
CA ALA A 787 11.55 17.34 63.57
C ALA A 787 10.44 17.97 64.43
N ARG A 788 9.18 17.57 64.20
CA ARG A 788 8.40 16.64 65.04
C ARG A 788 7.04 16.38 64.41
#